data_AF-A0A3M1LP49-F1
#
_entry.id   AF-A0A3M1LP49-F1
#
_cell.length_a   1.000
_cell.length_b   1.000
_cell.length_c   1.000
_cell.angle_alpha   90.00
_cell.angle_beta   90.00
_cell.angle_gamma   90.00
#
_symmetry.space_group_name_H-M   'P 1'
#
loop_
_entity.id
_entity.type
_entity.pdbx_description
1 polymer ?
#
loop_
_entity_poly.entity_id
_entity_poly.type
_entity_poly.pdbx_seq_one_letter_code
_entity_poly.pdbx_strand_id
1 'polypeptide(L)'
;MSDPVRAPSLRFLFFVVGLLVVAVAAAALVSAHRRATRGIPPGLPEPVAASGDLPLLGVNVALEQYTDDAALDQALQLIADGGFAWVRQTFPWAAIEPAPGEAVWEPWDRIVSAVARHNLRLIAVLDTAPVWATQMPGLPPEIVAPPTDPADFADFARRFAARYGDRVAVYQVWDEPNLSSHWGGRDVDPAEYTALLRAAAEAIRQVDPDALILLAGLAPTVEQGPRNLSDVRYLERLYALGAADAFDVVSGKPYGFSTGPGDRRVDEGVLNFSRLILLREVMEAYGDGGKAIWASHFGWNALPPDWTGAPSIWGQVDEATQARYTRGAVRRAWLEWPWLGVMVLEHFQPPYPPDDPHWGFALIWQDGQPRPVYREVQRLSSGVAPAIPPATNRPGFHHAARGIAHYEGEWRFSELGADVTRERGEVVLIPFWGTDFGLRVRRGDYRAYYYVTVDGRPANRLPTDERGAYLVLTSADRQYRVETIGVATDLSPGFHLAVVRAERGWGQWSLVGWSVGWHRGERRYRQKLQGLGLLALLLVGGMGWELRRYPWRTVGPVLVAALRRLDEGKRLALTALTTALLWAGAWSSWGQVALAAPAGSGLAGLLGMVVALATYQLSPALLLSLLALAFLALLILLRPELGLYLIAFAAPFYLQSRPMFDKAFSMVEIATLLTVGAGLVRG
;
A
#
# COMPACT_ATOMS: atom_id res chain seq x y z
N MET A 1 -62.14 -26.85 18.06
CA MET A 1 -61.62 -25.53 18.48
C MET A 1 -60.14 -25.49 18.18
N SER A 2 -59.75 -24.78 17.12
CA SER A 2 -58.36 -24.60 16.70
C SER A 2 -57.75 -23.44 17.50
N ASP A 3 -56.77 -23.73 18.36
CA ASP A 3 -56.00 -22.67 19.01
C ASP A 3 -55.30 -21.82 17.93
N PRO A 4 -55.43 -20.48 17.94
CA PRO A 4 -54.79 -19.63 16.96
C PRO A 4 -53.26 -19.74 17.08
N VAL A 5 -52.59 -19.92 15.94
CA VAL A 5 -51.13 -19.80 15.85
C VAL A 5 -50.76 -18.44 16.40
N ARG A 6 -50.16 -18.41 17.60
CA ARG A 6 -49.65 -17.15 18.16
C ARG A 6 -48.54 -16.66 17.24
N ALA A 7 -48.67 -15.44 16.70
CA ALA A 7 -47.61 -14.75 15.98
C ALA A 7 -46.28 -14.84 16.77
N PRO A 8 -45.10 -14.80 16.11
CA PRO A 8 -43.83 -14.73 16.82
C PRO A 8 -43.92 -13.67 17.92
N SER A 9 -43.48 -14.00 19.13
CA SER A 9 -43.58 -13.06 20.25
C SER A 9 -42.89 -11.76 19.83
N LEU A 10 -43.45 -10.59 20.21
CA LEU A 10 -42.77 -9.30 20.02
C LEU A 10 -41.31 -9.34 20.50
N ARG A 11 -41.02 -10.20 21.49
CA ARG A 11 -39.68 -10.51 22.01
C ARG A 11 -38.80 -11.24 20.99
N PHE A 12 -39.30 -12.27 20.32
CA PHE A 12 -38.56 -12.94 19.24
C PHE A 12 -38.23 -11.97 18.11
N LEU A 13 -39.19 -11.17 17.66
CA LEU A 13 -38.96 -10.15 16.63
C LEU A 13 -37.94 -9.10 17.11
N PHE A 14 -38.00 -8.69 18.38
CA PHE A 14 -37.00 -7.80 18.99
C PHE A 14 -35.59 -8.39 18.92
N PHE A 15 -35.40 -9.68 19.20
CA PHE A 15 -34.07 -10.31 19.10
C PHE A 15 -33.57 -10.39 17.65
N VAL A 16 -34.44 -10.74 16.69
CA VAL A 16 -34.09 -10.78 15.26
C VAL A 16 -33.70 -9.38 14.76
N VAL A 17 -34.51 -8.36 15.04
CA VAL A 17 -34.22 -6.97 14.67
C VAL A 17 -32.94 -6.49 15.37
N GLY A 18 -32.75 -6.83 16.66
CA GLY A 18 -31.53 -6.53 17.39
C GLY A 18 -30.28 -7.13 16.73
N LEU A 19 -30.33 -8.40 16.30
CA LEU A 19 -29.23 -9.06 15.60
C LEU A 19 -28.92 -8.39 14.25
N LEU A 20 -29.95 -7.99 13.50
CA LEU A 20 -29.78 -7.25 12.25
C LEU A 20 -29.09 -5.90 12.50
N VAL A 21 -29.53 -5.15 13.52
CA VAL A 21 -28.91 -3.87 13.91
C VAL A 21 -27.45 -4.06 14.30
N VAL A 22 -27.13 -5.10 15.08
CA VAL A 22 -25.73 -5.42 15.46
C VAL A 22 -24.90 -5.80 14.24
N ALA A 23 -25.44 -6.58 13.30
CA ALA A 23 -24.74 -6.95 12.08
C ALA A 23 -24.43 -5.73 11.20
N VAL A 24 -25.40 -4.83 11.00
CA VAL A 24 -25.20 -3.57 10.27
C VAL A 24 -24.18 -2.67 10.97
N ALA A 25 -24.25 -2.54 12.30
CA ALA A 25 -23.30 -1.76 13.08
C ALA A 25 -21.87 -2.34 13.00
N ALA A 26 -21.73 -3.66 13.06
CA ALA A 26 -20.44 -4.34 12.90
C ALA A 26 -19.88 -4.13 11.49
N ALA A 27 -20.71 -4.30 10.44
CA ALA A 27 -20.31 -4.05 9.06
C ALA A 27 -19.87 -2.59 8.83
N ALA A 28 -20.62 -1.63 9.38
CA ALA A 28 -20.27 -0.21 9.31
C ALA A 28 -18.95 0.09 10.05
N LEU A 29 -18.73 -0.50 11.23
CA LEU A 29 -17.50 -0.35 12.00
C LEU A 29 -16.29 -0.93 11.27
N VAL A 30 -16.43 -2.13 10.69
CA VAL A 30 -15.37 -2.78 9.88
C VAL A 30 -15.07 -1.95 8.64
N SER A 31 -16.08 -1.50 7.91
CA SER A 31 -15.92 -0.65 6.72
C SER A 31 -15.25 0.69 7.05
N ALA A 32 -15.66 1.34 8.15
CA ALA A 32 -15.03 2.56 8.61
C ALA A 32 -13.57 2.35 9.03
N HIS A 33 -13.27 1.25 9.72
CA HIS A 33 -11.90 0.91 10.11
C HIS A 33 -11.02 0.64 8.89
N ARG A 34 -11.46 -0.21 7.96
CA ARG A 34 -10.75 -0.50 6.70
C ARG A 34 -10.44 0.77 5.92
N ARG A 35 -11.41 1.69 5.78
CA ARG A 35 -11.17 2.98 5.11
C ARG A 35 -10.16 3.84 5.87
N ALA A 36 -10.21 3.85 7.20
CA ALA A 36 -9.30 4.65 8.01
C ALA A 36 -7.85 4.14 8.01
N THR A 37 -7.66 2.83 7.85
CA THR A 37 -6.34 2.16 7.90
C THR A 37 -5.79 1.74 6.54
N ARG A 38 -6.53 1.93 5.44
CA ARG A 38 -6.04 1.64 4.08
C ARG A 38 -4.74 2.41 3.80
N GLY A 39 -3.73 1.72 3.28
CA GLY A 39 -2.39 2.24 3.04
C GLY A 39 -1.45 2.19 4.26
N ILE A 40 -1.92 1.80 5.44
CA ILE A 40 -1.07 1.53 6.62
C ILE A 40 -0.72 0.03 6.62
N PRO A 41 0.57 -0.35 6.67
CA PRO A 41 0.95 -1.77 6.74
C PRO A 41 0.38 -2.46 7.98
N PRO A 42 -0.13 -3.71 7.86
CA PRO A 42 -0.63 -4.49 8.98
C PRO A 42 0.53 -5.09 9.78
N GLY A 43 1.20 -4.28 10.61
CA GLY A 43 2.30 -4.74 11.47
C GLY A 43 3.52 -3.82 11.45
N LEU A 44 4.66 -4.39 11.84
CA LEU A 44 5.93 -3.68 11.82
C LEU A 44 6.42 -3.53 10.37
N PRO A 45 6.72 -2.31 9.90
CA PRO A 45 7.25 -2.10 8.56
C PRO A 45 8.54 -2.86 8.31
N GLU A 46 8.58 -3.64 7.24
CA GLU A 46 9.81 -4.23 6.71
C GLU A 46 10.63 -3.16 5.97
N PRO A 47 11.95 -3.38 5.76
CA PRO A 47 12.77 -2.47 4.97
C PRO A 47 12.19 -2.29 3.56
N VAL A 48 11.99 -1.02 3.17
CA VAL A 48 11.61 -0.63 1.82
C VAL A 48 12.79 0.13 1.22
N ALA A 49 13.23 -0.31 0.04
CA ALA A 49 14.34 0.34 -0.66
C ALA A 49 13.95 1.79 -0.99
N ALA A 50 14.85 2.74 -0.71
CA ALA A 50 14.66 4.16 -0.97
C ALA A 50 13.51 4.86 -0.20
N SER A 51 13.17 4.44 1.04
CA SER A 51 12.24 5.20 1.93
C SER A 51 12.82 5.65 3.28
N GLY A 52 13.33 4.72 4.11
CA GLY A 52 13.44 4.89 5.57
C GLY A 52 14.50 5.88 6.10
N ASP A 53 15.59 6.08 5.37
CA ASP A 53 16.73 6.92 5.83
C ASP A 53 16.88 8.23 5.03
N LEU A 54 15.90 8.56 4.17
CA LEU A 54 15.98 9.74 3.30
C LEU A 54 15.25 10.94 3.92
N PRO A 55 15.80 12.16 3.82
CA PRO A 55 15.04 13.36 4.11
C PRO A 55 13.78 13.40 3.23
N LEU A 56 12.62 13.57 3.86
CA LEU A 56 11.35 13.45 3.14
C LEU A 56 11.10 14.59 2.16
N LEU A 57 11.53 15.82 2.46
CA LEU A 57 11.03 17.01 1.78
C LEU A 57 11.91 17.41 0.59
N GLY A 58 11.27 17.54 -0.57
CA GLY A 58 11.80 18.17 -1.76
C GLY A 58 10.87 19.24 -2.34
N VAL A 59 11.34 19.93 -3.36
CA VAL A 59 10.57 20.93 -4.11
C VAL A 59 10.93 20.90 -5.59
N ASN A 60 9.92 21.03 -6.46
CA ASN A 60 10.15 21.22 -7.89
C ASN A 60 10.64 22.63 -8.16
N VAL A 61 11.60 22.73 -9.07
CA VAL A 61 12.28 23.96 -9.42
C VAL A 61 12.40 24.08 -10.93
N ALA A 62 12.53 25.32 -11.40
CA ALA A 62 12.90 25.66 -12.76
C ALA A 62 14.10 26.60 -12.68
N LEU A 63 15.27 26.07 -12.31
CA LEU A 63 16.47 26.84 -11.96
C LEU A 63 17.06 27.56 -13.18
N GLU A 64 16.76 27.09 -14.38
CA GLU A 64 17.14 27.71 -15.65
C GLU A 64 16.56 29.12 -15.84
N GLN A 65 15.48 29.48 -15.12
CA GLN A 65 14.91 30.82 -15.16
C GLN A 65 15.81 31.88 -14.48
N TYR A 66 16.71 31.47 -13.58
CA TYR A 66 17.62 32.37 -12.87
C TYR A 66 18.93 32.54 -13.64
N THR A 67 18.93 33.40 -14.66
CA THR A 67 20.09 33.62 -15.55
C THR A 67 21.29 34.27 -14.85
N ASP A 68 21.10 34.89 -13.69
CA ASP A 68 22.13 35.46 -12.84
C ASP A 68 22.55 34.49 -11.71
N ASP A 69 23.85 34.43 -11.41
CA ASP A 69 24.39 33.52 -10.39
C ASP A 69 23.98 33.91 -8.98
N ALA A 70 23.87 35.20 -8.67
CA ALA A 70 23.43 35.65 -7.35
C ALA A 70 21.94 35.32 -7.13
N ALA A 71 21.10 35.48 -8.16
CA ALA A 71 19.71 35.07 -8.12
C ALA A 71 19.54 33.55 -7.94
N LEU A 72 20.32 32.74 -8.69
CA LEU A 72 20.33 31.28 -8.54
C LEU A 72 20.78 30.87 -7.13
N ASP A 73 21.87 31.44 -6.62
CA ASP A 73 22.37 31.15 -5.28
C ASP A 73 21.39 31.59 -4.19
N GLN A 74 20.71 32.72 -4.36
CA GLN A 74 19.67 33.17 -3.43
C GLN A 74 18.46 32.21 -3.42
N ALA A 75 18.01 31.74 -4.58
CA ALA A 75 16.91 30.79 -4.68
C ALA A 75 17.27 29.45 -4.00
N LEU A 76 18.47 28.92 -4.26
CA LEU A 76 18.95 27.69 -3.64
C LEU A 76 19.17 27.84 -2.12
N GLN A 77 19.68 28.99 -1.67
CA GLN A 77 19.79 29.28 -0.24
C GLN A 77 18.43 29.31 0.43
N LEU A 78 17.42 29.93 -0.17
CA LEU A 78 16.04 29.92 0.35
C LEU A 78 15.46 28.51 0.38
N ILE A 79 15.74 27.67 -0.62
CA ILE A 79 15.33 26.26 -0.61
C ILE A 79 15.97 25.53 0.57
N ALA A 80 17.28 25.68 0.78
CA ALA A 80 18.00 25.07 1.90
C ALA A 80 17.47 25.59 3.26
N ASP A 81 17.27 26.90 3.40
CA ASP A 81 16.75 27.55 4.62
C ASP A 81 15.29 27.16 4.93
N GLY A 82 14.51 26.81 3.90
CA GLY A 82 13.18 26.19 4.05
C GLY A 82 13.24 24.77 4.61
N GLY A 83 14.43 24.16 4.64
CA GLY A 83 14.69 22.79 5.10
C GLY A 83 14.28 21.73 4.09
N PHE A 84 14.27 22.09 2.80
CA PHE A 84 14.24 21.12 1.71
C PHE A 84 15.62 20.49 1.56
N ALA A 85 15.66 19.18 1.34
CA ALA A 85 16.90 18.45 1.08
C ALA A 85 17.03 18.05 -0.39
N TRP A 86 15.92 18.07 -1.13
CA TRP A 86 15.85 17.64 -2.52
C TRP A 86 15.31 18.76 -3.40
N VAL A 87 15.89 18.89 -4.58
CA VAL A 87 15.33 19.66 -5.69
C VAL A 87 15.04 18.71 -6.84
N ARG A 88 13.85 18.83 -7.44
CA ARG A 88 13.49 18.10 -8.66
C ARG A 88 13.50 19.09 -9.82
N GLN A 89 14.41 18.86 -10.77
CA GLN A 89 14.68 19.74 -11.90
C GLN A 89 14.56 18.95 -13.19
N THR A 90 13.86 19.53 -14.17
CA THR A 90 13.79 19.00 -15.52
C THR A 90 15.05 19.37 -16.31
N PHE A 91 15.58 18.39 -17.04
CA PHE A 91 16.68 18.53 -17.98
C PHE A 91 16.14 18.17 -19.37
N PRO A 92 15.56 19.13 -20.11
CA PRO A 92 14.97 18.88 -21.41
C PRO A 92 16.07 18.49 -22.40
N TRP A 93 16.00 17.29 -22.98
CA TRP A 93 16.97 16.83 -23.97
C TRP A 93 17.03 17.79 -25.16
N ALA A 94 15.89 18.32 -25.60
CA ALA A 94 15.82 19.30 -26.67
C ALA A 94 16.59 20.60 -26.40
N ALA A 95 16.70 21.02 -25.14
CA ALA A 95 17.47 22.20 -24.75
C ALA A 95 18.97 21.88 -24.57
N ILE A 96 19.29 20.64 -24.23
CA ILE A 96 20.67 20.17 -24.09
C ILE A 96 21.27 19.82 -25.45
N GLU A 97 20.52 19.23 -26.38
CA GLU A 97 21.01 18.77 -27.68
C GLU A 97 20.03 19.17 -28.80
N PRO A 98 20.00 20.48 -29.15
CA PRO A 98 19.08 21.01 -30.15
C PRO A 98 19.32 20.42 -31.56
N ALA A 99 20.53 19.97 -31.85
CA ALA A 99 20.89 19.25 -33.08
C ALA A 99 21.73 18.00 -32.75
N PRO A 100 21.69 16.95 -33.60
CA PRO A 100 22.37 15.69 -33.32
C PRO A 100 23.87 15.89 -33.06
N GLY A 101 24.35 15.50 -31.87
CA GLY A 101 25.75 15.65 -31.47
C GLY A 101 26.17 17.05 -31.01
N GLU A 102 25.31 18.05 -31.12
CA GLU A 102 25.61 19.45 -30.77
C GLU A 102 25.05 19.79 -29.37
N ALA A 103 25.66 19.20 -28.34
CA ALA A 103 25.19 19.36 -26.97
C ALA A 103 25.68 20.67 -26.28
N VAL A 104 24.76 21.44 -25.73
CA VAL A 104 24.94 22.68 -24.95
C VAL A 104 24.81 22.39 -23.45
N TRP A 105 25.92 22.08 -22.79
CA TRP A 105 25.95 21.67 -21.38
C TRP A 105 26.08 22.82 -20.37
N GLU A 106 26.59 23.98 -20.80
CA GLU A 106 27.03 25.06 -19.90
C GLU A 106 25.95 25.56 -18.92
N PRO A 107 24.69 25.81 -19.34
CA PRO A 107 23.63 26.22 -18.41
C PRO A 107 23.33 25.16 -17.34
N TRP A 108 23.43 23.89 -17.72
CA TRP A 108 23.11 22.74 -16.86
C TRP A 108 24.27 22.41 -15.91
N ASP A 109 25.51 22.58 -16.37
CA ASP A 109 26.70 22.49 -15.51
C ASP A 109 26.65 23.49 -14.37
N ARG A 110 26.22 24.73 -14.68
CA ARG A 110 26.04 25.81 -13.71
C ARG A 110 25.01 25.42 -12.65
N ILE A 111 23.84 24.91 -13.07
CA ILE A 111 22.76 24.47 -12.18
C ILE A 111 23.21 23.30 -11.30
N VAL A 112 23.76 22.23 -11.87
CA VAL A 112 24.20 21.04 -11.11
C VAL A 112 25.27 21.42 -10.09
N SER A 113 26.21 22.30 -10.48
CA SER A 113 27.26 22.78 -9.58
C SER A 113 26.70 23.66 -8.46
N ALA A 114 25.73 24.53 -8.76
CA ALA A 114 25.08 25.35 -7.74
C ALA A 114 24.31 24.50 -6.73
N VAL A 115 23.49 23.55 -7.19
CA VAL A 115 22.74 22.63 -6.31
C VAL A 115 23.68 21.89 -5.34
N ALA A 116 24.81 21.38 -5.84
CA ALA A 116 25.81 20.70 -5.02
C ALA A 116 26.45 21.62 -3.97
N ARG A 117 26.76 22.89 -4.30
CA ARG A 117 27.33 23.88 -3.35
C ARG A 117 26.41 24.16 -2.16
N HIS A 118 25.10 24.04 -2.34
CA HIS A 118 24.09 24.25 -1.29
C HIS A 118 23.76 22.97 -0.51
N ASN A 119 24.49 21.87 -0.71
CA ASN A 119 24.24 20.56 -0.09
C ASN A 119 22.82 20.01 -0.36
N LEU A 120 22.22 20.42 -1.48
CA LEU A 120 20.93 19.91 -1.94
C LEU A 120 21.15 18.70 -2.84
N ARG A 121 20.22 17.75 -2.79
CA ARG A 121 20.23 16.56 -3.63
C ARG A 121 19.36 16.77 -4.86
N LEU A 122 19.81 16.30 -6.01
CA LEU A 122 19.15 16.52 -7.29
C LEU A 122 18.40 15.27 -7.74
N ILE A 123 17.10 15.41 -8.01
CA ILE A 123 16.31 14.47 -8.81
C ILE A 123 16.29 15.04 -10.24
N ALA A 124 17.05 14.42 -11.14
CA ALA A 124 17.14 14.84 -12.53
C ALA A 124 16.04 14.19 -13.36
N VAL A 125 15.13 14.99 -13.92
CA VAL A 125 14.08 14.51 -14.81
C VAL A 125 14.58 14.62 -16.24
N LEU A 126 14.84 13.47 -16.87
CA LEU A 126 15.27 13.39 -18.27
C LEU A 126 14.03 13.27 -19.13
N ASP A 127 13.75 14.28 -19.95
CA ASP A 127 12.49 14.41 -20.68
C ASP A 127 12.71 15.22 -21.98
N THR A 128 11.64 15.45 -22.76
CA THR A 128 11.57 16.41 -23.86
C THR A 128 12.56 16.14 -24.99
N ALA A 129 12.25 15.16 -25.84
CA ALA A 129 13.10 14.83 -26.98
C ALA A 129 13.15 15.95 -28.03
N PRO A 130 14.31 16.21 -28.67
CA PRO A 130 14.46 17.21 -29.72
C PRO A 130 13.70 16.82 -30.98
N VAL A 131 13.35 17.82 -31.80
CA VAL A 131 12.59 17.65 -33.06
C VAL A 131 13.26 16.63 -34.00
N TRP A 132 14.59 16.57 -34.03
CA TRP A 132 15.33 15.62 -34.87
C TRP A 132 15.15 14.16 -34.42
N ALA A 133 14.90 13.90 -33.12
CA ALA A 133 14.66 12.57 -32.57
C ALA A 133 13.17 12.18 -32.61
N THR A 134 12.26 13.15 -32.40
CA THR A 134 10.81 12.90 -32.44
C THR A 134 10.27 12.82 -33.86
N GLN A 135 10.93 13.45 -34.84
CA GLN A 135 10.46 13.61 -36.21
C GLN A 135 9.08 14.30 -36.33
N MET A 136 8.68 15.06 -35.30
CA MET A 136 7.40 15.79 -35.23
C MET A 136 7.65 17.31 -35.17
N PRO A 137 7.87 17.98 -36.32
CA PRO A 137 8.07 19.42 -36.35
C PRO A 137 6.75 20.17 -36.11
N GLY A 138 6.84 21.34 -35.46
CA GLY A 138 5.69 22.25 -35.30
C GLY A 138 4.67 21.82 -34.25
N LEU A 139 5.03 20.93 -33.34
CA LEU A 139 4.22 20.67 -32.14
C LEU A 139 4.08 21.95 -31.30
N PRO A 140 2.90 22.21 -30.71
CA PRO A 140 2.76 23.27 -29.73
C PRO A 140 3.76 23.11 -28.58
N PRO A 141 4.28 24.20 -27.98
CA PRO A 141 5.29 24.14 -26.90
C PRO A 141 4.87 23.29 -25.69
N GLU A 142 3.57 23.19 -25.42
CA GLU A 142 3.00 22.39 -24.34
C GLU A 142 2.90 20.88 -24.67
N ILE A 143 3.19 20.48 -25.91
CA ILE A 143 3.16 19.08 -26.33
C ILE A 143 4.57 18.52 -26.38
N VAL A 144 4.85 17.55 -25.52
CA VAL A 144 6.11 16.81 -25.46
C VAL A 144 5.93 15.47 -26.15
N ALA A 145 6.83 15.11 -27.07
CA ALA A 145 6.78 13.85 -27.82
C ALA A 145 7.95 12.92 -27.46
N PRO A 146 7.72 11.59 -27.40
CA PRO A 146 8.81 10.64 -27.24
C PRO A 146 9.71 10.60 -28.50
N PRO A 147 10.95 10.14 -28.39
CA PRO A 147 11.79 9.86 -29.56
C PRO A 147 11.20 8.72 -30.40
N THR A 148 11.51 8.71 -31.70
CA THR A 148 11.14 7.60 -32.58
C THR A 148 11.94 6.34 -32.26
N ASP A 149 13.20 6.49 -31.87
CA ASP A 149 14.09 5.41 -31.42
C ASP A 149 14.46 5.59 -29.94
N PRO A 150 14.06 4.66 -29.05
CA PRO A 150 14.50 4.64 -27.65
C PRO A 150 16.02 4.69 -27.45
N ALA A 151 16.81 4.19 -28.42
CA ALA A 151 18.26 4.18 -28.34
C ALA A 151 18.87 5.59 -28.33
N ASP A 152 18.27 6.55 -29.04
CA ASP A 152 18.77 7.93 -29.07
C ASP A 152 18.62 8.59 -27.70
N PHE A 153 17.48 8.37 -27.03
CA PHE A 153 17.28 8.85 -25.66
C PHE A 153 18.16 8.12 -24.65
N ALA A 154 18.39 6.82 -24.84
CA ALA A 154 19.32 6.06 -24.02
C ALA A 154 20.76 6.57 -24.12
N ASP A 155 21.22 6.95 -25.32
CA ASP A 155 22.53 7.58 -25.50
C ASP A 155 22.63 8.94 -24.79
N PHE A 156 21.60 9.78 -24.91
CA PHE A 156 21.50 11.03 -24.16
C PHE A 156 21.55 10.78 -22.65
N ALA A 157 20.74 9.86 -22.13
CA ALA A 157 20.70 9.52 -20.72
C ALA A 157 22.04 9.00 -20.20
N ARG A 158 22.75 8.17 -20.98
CA ARG A 158 24.12 7.73 -20.67
C ARG A 158 25.11 8.89 -20.64
N ARG A 159 25.08 9.80 -21.63
CA ARG A 159 25.97 10.98 -21.65
C ARG A 159 25.70 11.90 -20.46
N PHE A 160 24.44 12.08 -20.11
CA PHE A 160 24.02 12.85 -18.93
C PHE A 160 24.55 12.20 -17.64
N ALA A 161 24.34 10.89 -17.46
CA ALA A 161 24.81 10.15 -16.29
C ALA A 161 26.34 10.14 -16.19
N ALA A 162 27.06 9.88 -17.29
CA ALA A 162 28.52 9.93 -17.33
C ALA A 162 29.09 11.32 -16.96
N ARG A 163 28.34 12.39 -17.23
CA ARG A 163 28.74 13.77 -16.91
C ARG A 163 28.46 14.16 -15.46
N TYR A 164 27.36 13.66 -14.88
CA TYR A 164 26.82 14.16 -13.61
C TYR A 164 26.71 13.12 -12.49
N GLY A 165 27.03 11.84 -12.71
CA GLY A 165 26.84 10.74 -11.74
C GLY A 165 27.47 10.98 -10.37
N ASP A 166 28.61 11.65 -10.28
CA ASP A 166 29.23 12.02 -8.99
C ASP A 166 28.40 13.00 -8.14
N ARG A 167 27.40 13.66 -8.74
CA ARG A 167 26.56 14.71 -8.14
C ARG A 167 25.07 14.44 -8.24
N VAL A 168 24.65 13.53 -9.13
CA VAL A 168 23.27 13.14 -9.37
C VAL A 168 23.16 11.65 -9.12
N ALA A 169 22.43 11.28 -8.07
CA ALA A 169 22.21 9.88 -7.73
C ALA A 169 20.84 9.35 -8.18
N VAL A 170 19.97 10.24 -8.67
CA VAL A 170 18.55 9.94 -8.93
C VAL A 170 18.14 10.46 -10.30
N TYR A 171 17.70 9.55 -11.16
CA TYR A 171 17.27 9.82 -12.53
C TYR A 171 15.80 9.43 -12.70
N GLN A 172 14.94 10.42 -12.93
CA GLN A 172 13.57 10.17 -13.36
C GLN A 172 13.53 10.11 -14.89
N VAL A 173 13.06 8.99 -15.43
CA VAL A 173 12.96 8.80 -16.89
C VAL A 173 11.56 9.22 -17.34
N TRP A 174 11.49 10.34 -18.06
CA TRP A 174 10.26 11.00 -18.54
C TRP A 174 9.38 11.62 -17.45
N ASP A 175 8.34 12.36 -17.85
CA ASP A 175 7.26 12.81 -16.97
C ASP A 175 5.88 12.70 -17.64
N GLU A 176 4.90 12.20 -16.90
CA GLU A 176 3.50 12.05 -17.32
C GLU A 176 3.25 11.32 -18.67
N PRO A 177 3.93 10.19 -18.99
CA PRO A 177 3.73 9.47 -20.26
C PRO A 177 2.31 8.87 -20.40
N ASN A 178 1.51 8.98 -19.35
CA ASN A 178 0.11 8.59 -19.32
C ASN A 178 -0.86 9.70 -19.76
N LEU A 179 -0.35 10.87 -20.17
CA LEU A 179 -1.10 11.95 -20.81
C LEU A 179 -0.70 12.12 -22.27
N SER A 180 -1.69 12.33 -23.15
CA SER A 180 -1.49 12.57 -24.57
C SER A 180 -0.60 13.78 -24.85
N SER A 181 -0.73 14.85 -24.07
CA SER A 181 0.10 16.05 -24.20
C SER A 181 1.58 15.78 -23.94
N HIS A 182 1.90 14.77 -23.14
CA HIS A 182 3.27 14.35 -22.83
C HIS A 182 3.71 13.14 -23.65
N TRP A 183 2.89 12.78 -24.64
CA TRP A 183 3.13 11.67 -25.53
C TRP A 183 2.81 12.05 -26.98
N GLY A 184 3.26 13.22 -27.43
CA GLY A 184 3.21 13.68 -28.82
C GLY A 184 1.82 14.05 -29.33
N GLY A 185 0.86 14.29 -28.44
CA GLY A 185 -0.53 14.53 -28.82
C GLY A 185 -1.16 13.32 -29.53
N ARG A 186 -0.65 12.10 -29.29
CA ARG A 186 -1.22 10.82 -29.75
C ARG A 186 -1.81 10.03 -28.57
N ASP A 187 -2.32 8.83 -28.83
CA ASP A 187 -2.73 7.90 -27.78
C ASP A 187 -1.50 7.49 -26.95
N VAL A 188 -1.70 7.29 -25.65
CA VAL A 188 -0.60 6.91 -24.74
C VAL A 188 -0.22 5.45 -24.93
N ASP A 189 1.07 5.16 -24.93
CA ASP A 189 1.59 3.82 -25.19
C ASP A 189 2.50 3.33 -24.05
N PRO A 190 1.95 2.53 -23.10
CA PRO A 190 2.74 1.92 -22.03
C PRO A 190 3.86 0.99 -22.53
N ALA A 191 3.73 0.37 -23.70
CA ALA A 191 4.75 -0.52 -24.24
C ALA A 191 5.94 0.27 -24.79
N GLU A 192 5.68 1.35 -25.51
CA GLU A 192 6.74 2.24 -26.00
C GLU A 192 7.47 2.94 -24.85
N TYR A 193 6.75 3.42 -23.84
CA TYR A 193 7.39 3.97 -22.64
C TYR A 193 8.19 2.90 -21.87
N THR A 194 7.73 1.65 -21.80
CA THR A 194 8.51 0.56 -21.18
C THR A 194 9.83 0.32 -21.91
N ALA A 195 9.83 0.38 -23.25
CA ALA A 195 11.05 0.25 -24.05
C ALA A 195 12.01 1.43 -23.81
N LEU A 196 11.49 2.66 -23.79
CA LEU A 196 12.25 3.88 -23.46
C LEU A 196 12.89 3.80 -22.07
N LEU A 197 12.11 3.43 -21.06
CA LEU A 197 12.54 3.29 -19.68
C LEU A 197 13.67 2.25 -19.55
N ARG A 198 13.50 1.07 -20.15
CA ARG A 198 14.50 0.00 -20.11
C ARG A 198 15.82 0.43 -20.76
N ALA A 199 15.75 0.99 -21.96
CA ALA A 199 16.92 1.43 -22.68
C ALA A 199 17.69 2.52 -21.90
N ALA A 200 16.98 3.51 -21.35
CA ALA A 200 17.59 4.55 -20.53
C ALA A 200 18.20 4.00 -19.22
N ALA A 201 17.47 3.15 -18.49
CA ALA A 201 17.93 2.57 -17.24
C ALA A 201 19.21 1.73 -17.43
N GLU A 202 19.25 0.89 -18.46
CA GLU A 202 20.42 0.09 -18.81
C GLU A 202 21.61 0.97 -19.18
N ALA A 203 21.39 2.02 -19.99
CA ALA A 203 22.45 2.91 -20.44
C ALA A 203 23.01 3.80 -19.33
N ILE A 204 22.17 4.25 -18.38
CA ILE A 204 22.60 4.96 -17.17
C ILE A 204 23.45 4.03 -16.30
N ARG A 205 22.98 2.82 -16.01
CA ARG A 205 23.67 1.87 -15.12
C ARG A 205 25.02 1.36 -15.66
N GLN A 206 25.26 1.49 -16.96
CA GLN A 206 26.57 1.19 -17.56
C GLN A 206 27.67 2.15 -17.10
N VAL A 207 27.31 3.40 -16.77
CA VAL A 207 28.27 4.44 -16.37
C VAL A 207 28.12 4.87 -14.92
N ASP A 208 26.94 4.64 -14.33
CA ASP A 208 26.64 4.85 -12.91
C ASP A 208 25.90 3.62 -12.33
N PRO A 209 26.62 2.59 -11.84
CA PRO A 209 26.01 1.36 -11.33
C PRO A 209 25.12 1.54 -10.09
N ASP A 210 25.33 2.62 -9.33
CA ASP A 210 24.59 2.91 -8.09
C ASP A 210 23.40 3.85 -8.33
N ALA A 211 23.16 4.26 -9.58
CA ALA A 211 22.06 5.12 -9.99
C ALA A 211 20.69 4.58 -9.54
N LEU A 212 19.91 5.43 -8.88
CA LEU A 212 18.51 5.17 -8.57
C LEU A 212 17.63 5.63 -9.74
N ILE A 213 16.93 4.70 -10.37
CA ILE A 213 16.02 4.95 -11.49
C ILE A 213 14.60 5.12 -10.96
N LEU A 214 14.05 6.32 -11.16
CA LEU A 214 12.65 6.63 -10.89
C LEU A 214 11.84 6.42 -12.17
N LEU A 215 10.72 5.72 -12.00
CA LEU A 215 9.66 5.76 -13.00
C LEU A 215 9.23 7.21 -13.25
N ALA A 216 8.76 7.52 -14.46
CA ALA A 216 8.08 8.77 -14.76
C ALA A 216 7.03 9.11 -13.70
N GLY A 217 6.89 10.40 -13.39
CA GLY A 217 5.83 10.89 -12.53
C GLY A 217 4.48 10.69 -13.22
N LEU A 218 3.70 9.70 -12.76
CA LEU A 218 2.40 9.41 -13.37
C LEU A 218 1.37 10.45 -12.95
N ALA A 219 0.73 11.08 -13.93
CA ALA A 219 -0.29 12.10 -13.72
C ALA A 219 -1.60 11.48 -13.20
N PRO A 220 -2.25 12.05 -12.17
CA PRO A 220 -3.46 11.49 -11.64
C PRO A 220 -4.64 11.89 -12.54
N THR A 221 -5.25 10.91 -13.20
CA THR A 221 -6.46 11.10 -14.00
C THR A 221 -7.44 9.95 -13.77
N VAL A 222 -8.72 10.23 -13.99
CA VAL A 222 -9.84 9.26 -13.97
C VAL A 222 -10.15 8.71 -15.37
N GLU A 223 -9.42 9.18 -16.39
CA GLU A 223 -9.59 8.78 -17.77
C GLU A 223 -9.15 7.33 -18.02
N GLN A 224 -9.83 6.66 -18.94
CA GLN A 224 -9.64 5.23 -19.22
C GLN A 224 -8.98 4.94 -20.58
N GLY A 225 -8.49 5.97 -21.27
CA GLY A 225 -7.86 5.88 -22.58
C GLY A 225 -8.78 6.24 -23.76
N PRO A 226 -8.22 6.22 -24.99
CA PRO A 226 -6.83 5.90 -25.29
C PRO A 226 -5.87 7.11 -25.20
N ARG A 227 -6.41 8.34 -25.18
CA ARG A 227 -5.63 9.58 -25.15
C ARG A 227 -4.89 9.78 -23.83
N ASN A 228 -5.60 9.66 -22.72
CA ASN A 228 -5.03 9.75 -21.38
C ASN A 228 -5.45 8.51 -20.60
N LEU A 229 -4.57 7.98 -19.76
CA LEU A 229 -4.84 6.80 -18.97
C LEU A 229 -4.55 7.07 -17.50
N SER A 230 -5.46 6.61 -16.64
CA SER A 230 -5.26 6.63 -15.20
C SER A 230 -3.88 6.10 -14.81
N ASP A 231 -3.17 6.83 -13.96
CA ASP A 231 -1.92 6.43 -13.30
C ASP A 231 -1.94 4.98 -12.79
N VAL A 232 -3.06 4.54 -12.22
CA VAL A 232 -3.24 3.18 -11.70
C VAL A 232 -3.20 2.15 -12.82
N ARG A 233 -3.98 2.35 -13.88
CA ARG A 233 -4.04 1.43 -15.05
C ARG A 233 -2.77 1.47 -15.86
N TYR A 234 -2.15 2.65 -15.98
CA TYR A 234 -0.88 2.81 -16.67
C TYR A 234 0.19 2.00 -15.94
N LEU A 235 0.35 2.17 -14.62
CA LEU A 235 1.29 1.39 -13.82
C LEU A 235 1.02 -0.12 -13.90
N GLU A 236 -0.24 -0.54 -13.82
CA GLU A 236 -0.63 -1.96 -13.98
C GLU A 236 -0.17 -2.52 -15.34
N ARG A 237 -0.33 -1.76 -16.44
CA ARG A 237 0.14 -2.15 -17.76
C ARG A 237 1.66 -2.22 -17.82
N LEU A 238 2.39 -1.30 -17.18
CA LEU A 238 3.85 -1.36 -17.12
C LEU A 238 4.34 -2.63 -16.42
N TYR A 239 3.72 -3.00 -15.29
CA TYR A 239 4.04 -4.26 -14.63
C TYR A 239 3.71 -5.48 -15.48
N ALA A 240 2.56 -5.49 -16.17
CA ALA A 240 2.17 -6.57 -17.08
C ALA A 240 3.15 -6.72 -18.27
N LEU A 241 3.78 -5.62 -18.70
CA LEU A 241 4.84 -5.58 -19.70
C LEU A 241 6.23 -5.92 -19.14
N GLY A 242 6.30 -6.24 -17.85
CA GLY A 242 7.53 -6.62 -17.17
C GLY A 242 8.45 -5.45 -16.82
N ALA A 243 7.97 -4.20 -16.73
CA ALA A 243 8.83 -3.04 -16.46
C ALA A 243 9.48 -3.02 -15.06
N ALA A 244 9.12 -3.94 -14.16
CA ALA A 244 9.56 -3.94 -12.76
C ALA A 244 11.08 -3.79 -12.58
N ASP A 245 11.89 -4.50 -13.37
CA ASP A 245 13.36 -4.46 -13.23
C ASP A 245 14.01 -3.20 -13.84
N ALA A 246 13.22 -2.34 -14.50
CA ALA A 246 13.71 -1.13 -15.15
C ALA A 246 13.69 0.11 -14.24
N PHE A 247 13.13 0.01 -13.04
CA PHE A 247 13.07 1.10 -12.07
C PHE A 247 13.24 0.61 -10.62
N ASP A 248 13.72 1.48 -9.76
CA ASP A 248 13.90 1.24 -8.32
C ASP A 248 12.77 1.86 -7.48
N VAL A 249 12.10 2.88 -8.03
CA VAL A 249 11.06 3.65 -7.33
C VAL A 249 9.92 3.99 -8.29
N VAL A 250 8.67 3.77 -7.85
CA VAL A 250 7.49 4.28 -8.56
C VAL A 250 7.26 5.75 -8.19
N SER A 251 7.04 6.61 -9.18
CA SER A 251 6.76 8.03 -8.98
C SER A 251 5.29 8.34 -9.24
N GLY A 252 4.64 8.97 -8.27
CA GLY A 252 3.24 9.43 -8.40
C GLY A 252 3.08 10.90 -8.05
N LYS A 253 1.94 11.48 -8.42
CA LYS A 253 1.62 12.89 -8.18
C LYS A 253 0.38 13.06 -7.29
N PRO A 254 0.45 12.81 -5.97
CA PRO A 254 -0.70 12.89 -5.07
C PRO A 254 -1.13 14.33 -4.76
N TYR A 255 -1.71 15.03 -5.74
CA TYR A 255 -2.36 16.32 -5.47
C TYR A 255 -3.56 16.16 -4.55
N GLY A 256 -3.78 17.15 -3.68
CA GLY A 256 -4.94 17.14 -2.79
C GLY A 256 -6.25 17.54 -3.46
N PHE A 257 -6.16 18.19 -4.64
CA PHE A 257 -7.28 18.75 -5.37
C PHE A 257 -8.19 19.59 -4.44
N SER A 258 -9.51 19.33 -4.48
CA SER A 258 -10.50 20.06 -3.68
C SER A 258 -10.69 19.51 -2.26
N THR A 259 -9.83 18.61 -1.78
CA THR A 259 -10.02 17.92 -0.48
C THR A 259 -8.77 17.97 0.39
N GLY A 260 -8.96 18.00 1.71
CA GLY A 260 -7.82 17.97 2.62
C GLY A 260 -7.10 16.61 2.66
N PRO A 261 -5.87 16.56 3.21
CA PRO A 261 -5.08 15.32 3.34
C PRO A 261 -5.73 14.25 4.23
N GLY A 262 -6.83 14.59 4.92
CA GLY A 262 -7.62 13.67 5.75
C GLY A 262 -8.67 12.87 4.98
N ASP A 263 -8.96 13.18 3.71
CA ASP A 263 -9.90 12.40 2.90
C ASP A 263 -9.38 10.96 2.71
N ARG A 264 -10.18 9.98 3.12
CA ARG A 264 -9.83 8.54 3.12
C ARG A 264 -10.46 7.76 1.99
N ARG A 265 -11.09 8.43 1.04
CA ARG A 265 -11.55 7.77 -0.20
C ARG A 265 -10.31 7.38 -1.01
N VAL A 266 -10.22 6.08 -1.33
CA VAL A 266 -9.18 5.47 -2.16
C VAL A 266 -9.94 4.74 -3.25
N ASP A 267 -10.10 5.41 -4.38
CA ASP A 267 -10.92 4.97 -5.51
C ASP A 267 -10.37 5.58 -6.80
N GLU A 268 -10.38 4.81 -7.89
CA GLU A 268 -9.82 5.25 -9.18
C GLU A 268 -10.61 6.45 -9.75
N GLY A 269 -11.88 6.61 -9.41
CA GLY A 269 -12.72 7.75 -9.82
C GLY A 269 -12.57 8.99 -8.92
N VAL A 270 -11.66 8.97 -7.93
CA VAL A 270 -11.46 10.09 -7.00
C VAL A 270 -10.03 10.64 -7.13
N LEU A 271 -9.94 11.94 -7.36
CA LEU A 271 -8.70 12.71 -7.36
C LEU A 271 -8.49 13.33 -5.97
N ASN A 272 -7.54 12.81 -5.20
CA ASN A 272 -7.17 13.32 -3.88
C ASN A 272 -5.77 12.80 -3.46
N PHE A 273 -5.28 13.29 -2.31
CA PHE A 273 -3.99 12.88 -1.74
C PHE A 273 -3.89 11.37 -1.45
N SER A 274 -5.00 10.72 -1.07
CA SER A 274 -5.04 9.28 -0.76
C SER A 274 -4.92 8.38 -1.98
N ARG A 275 -5.06 8.92 -3.19
CA ARG A 275 -4.99 8.17 -4.44
C ARG A 275 -3.67 7.40 -4.59
N LEU A 276 -2.58 7.92 -4.02
CA LEU A 276 -1.26 7.26 -4.04
C LEU A 276 -1.29 5.81 -3.52
N ILE A 277 -2.21 5.51 -2.61
CA ILE A 277 -2.39 4.17 -2.06
C ILE A 277 -2.77 3.17 -3.16
N LEU A 278 -3.46 3.58 -4.22
CA LEU A 278 -3.78 2.70 -5.35
C LEU A 278 -2.52 2.25 -6.09
N LEU A 279 -1.54 3.14 -6.26
CA LEU A 279 -0.25 2.76 -6.86
C LEU A 279 0.47 1.73 -5.98
N ARG A 280 0.44 1.92 -4.65
CA ARG A 280 0.98 0.96 -3.70
C ARG A 280 0.31 -0.41 -3.81
N GLU A 281 -1.01 -0.44 -3.91
CA GLU A 281 -1.78 -1.68 -4.06
C GLU A 281 -1.45 -2.41 -5.38
N VAL A 282 -1.21 -1.67 -6.47
CA VAL A 282 -0.71 -2.25 -7.73
C VAL A 282 0.68 -2.87 -7.51
N MET A 283 1.62 -2.15 -6.89
CA MET A 283 2.97 -2.69 -6.61
C MET A 283 2.89 -3.99 -5.78
N GLU A 284 2.06 -4.01 -4.74
CA GLU A 284 1.88 -5.19 -3.88
C GLU A 284 1.25 -6.36 -4.64
N ALA A 285 0.28 -6.11 -5.53
CA ALA A 285 -0.34 -7.14 -6.36
C ALA A 285 0.65 -7.82 -7.32
N TYR A 286 1.66 -7.08 -7.79
CA TYR A 286 2.74 -7.59 -8.64
C TYR A 286 3.98 -8.04 -7.88
N GLY A 287 3.93 -8.08 -6.54
CA GLY A 287 5.05 -8.55 -5.70
C GLY A 287 6.20 -7.54 -5.53
N ASP A 288 6.03 -6.30 -5.97
CA ASP A 288 7.03 -5.23 -5.93
C ASP A 288 6.89 -4.32 -4.70
N GLY A 289 6.22 -4.81 -3.64
CA GLY A 289 6.00 -4.08 -2.39
C GLY A 289 7.28 -3.76 -1.60
N GLY A 290 8.44 -4.26 -2.01
CA GLY A 290 9.75 -3.94 -1.41
C GLY A 290 10.35 -2.62 -1.88
N LYS A 291 9.81 -2.00 -2.94
CA LYS A 291 10.24 -0.71 -3.47
C LYS A 291 9.42 0.45 -2.94
N ALA A 292 10.04 1.62 -2.83
CA ALA A 292 9.36 2.84 -2.40
C ALA A 292 8.47 3.42 -3.50
N ILE A 293 7.53 4.25 -3.04
CA ILE A 293 6.86 5.24 -3.88
C ILE A 293 7.40 6.62 -3.51
N TRP A 294 7.74 7.45 -4.49
CA TRP A 294 8.04 8.86 -4.26
C TRP A 294 6.92 9.72 -4.83
N ALA A 295 6.60 10.80 -4.13
CA ALA A 295 5.68 11.81 -4.65
C ALA A 295 6.51 12.85 -5.41
N SER A 296 6.54 12.78 -6.74
CA SER A 296 7.23 13.79 -7.58
C SER A 296 6.55 15.15 -7.54
N HIS A 297 5.28 15.18 -7.15
CA HIS A 297 4.46 16.37 -7.03
C HIS A 297 3.43 16.16 -5.92
N PHE A 298 3.23 17.14 -5.06
CA PHE A 298 2.06 17.19 -4.20
C PHE A 298 1.78 18.63 -3.79
N GLY A 299 0.53 18.89 -3.40
CA GLY A 299 0.14 20.20 -2.89
C GLY A 299 -1.33 20.50 -3.09
N TRP A 300 -1.67 21.74 -2.75
CA TRP A 300 -2.96 22.37 -2.97
C TRP A 300 -2.73 23.70 -3.65
N ASN A 301 -3.58 24.04 -4.61
CA ASN A 301 -3.50 25.31 -5.29
C ASN A 301 -4.23 26.40 -4.49
N ALA A 302 -3.61 27.55 -4.30
CA ALA A 302 -4.18 28.69 -3.58
C ALA A 302 -3.94 29.99 -4.34
N LEU A 303 -4.78 30.29 -5.32
CA LEU A 303 -4.76 31.58 -6.01
C LEU A 303 -5.40 32.66 -5.13
N PRO A 304 -4.93 33.92 -5.22
CA PRO A 304 -5.42 35.01 -4.39
C PRO A 304 -6.89 35.34 -4.71
N PRO A 305 -7.65 35.95 -3.78
CA PRO A 305 -9.07 36.23 -3.98
C PRO A 305 -9.38 37.15 -5.17
N ASP A 306 -8.43 38.00 -5.55
CA ASP A 306 -8.48 38.94 -6.67
C ASP A 306 -7.83 38.39 -7.95
N TRP A 307 -7.63 37.08 -8.04
CA TRP A 307 -7.06 36.42 -9.22
C TRP A 307 -7.87 36.69 -10.49
N THR A 308 -7.23 37.22 -11.53
CA THR A 308 -7.82 37.54 -12.83
C THR A 308 -7.36 36.63 -13.97
N GLY A 309 -6.38 35.76 -13.70
CA GLY A 309 -5.83 34.81 -14.66
C GLY A 309 -6.72 33.58 -14.89
N ALA A 310 -6.15 32.55 -15.52
CA ALA A 310 -6.90 31.31 -15.77
C ALA A 310 -7.23 30.56 -14.45
N PRO A 311 -8.41 29.91 -14.36
CA PRO A 311 -8.80 29.19 -13.15
C PRO A 311 -7.94 27.94 -12.93
N SER A 312 -7.76 27.56 -11.66
CA SER A 312 -7.04 26.33 -11.30
C SER A 312 -7.84 25.07 -11.67
N ILE A 313 -7.18 24.14 -12.37
CA ILE A 313 -7.71 22.78 -12.62
C ILE A 313 -7.47 21.83 -11.44
N TRP A 314 -6.61 22.20 -10.48
CA TRP A 314 -6.26 21.39 -9.31
C TRP A 314 -7.11 21.71 -8.08
N GLY A 315 -8.31 22.27 -8.28
CA GLY A 315 -9.10 22.82 -7.19
C GLY A 315 -8.48 24.09 -6.60
N GLN A 316 -9.09 24.64 -5.56
CA GLN A 316 -8.64 25.88 -4.95
C GLN A 316 -8.96 25.94 -3.45
N VAL A 317 -8.00 26.43 -2.67
CA VAL A 317 -8.14 26.73 -1.24
C VAL A 317 -7.54 28.09 -0.91
N ASP A 318 -7.81 28.64 0.27
CA ASP A 318 -7.07 29.82 0.75
C ASP A 318 -5.65 29.46 1.21
N GLU A 319 -4.74 30.43 1.28
CA GLU A 319 -3.31 30.21 1.63
C GLU A 319 -3.12 29.59 3.02
N ALA A 320 -3.96 29.95 4.00
CA ALA A 320 -3.86 29.39 5.34
C ALA A 320 -4.29 27.92 5.36
N THR A 321 -5.30 27.56 4.56
CA THR A 321 -5.73 26.19 4.33
C THR A 321 -4.67 25.40 3.56
N GLN A 322 -4.03 25.97 2.54
CA GLN A 322 -2.91 25.35 1.81
C GLN A 322 -1.77 24.98 2.77
N ALA A 323 -1.34 25.90 3.63
CA ALA A 323 -0.30 25.64 4.63
C ALA A 323 -0.72 24.52 5.61
N ARG A 324 -1.95 24.59 6.15
CA ARG A 324 -2.48 23.57 7.07
C ARG A 324 -2.59 22.19 6.42
N TYR A 325 -3.02 22.12 5.17
CA TYR A 325 -3.14 20.87 4.42
C TYR A 325 -1.77 20.30 4.07
N THR A 326 -0.81 21.11 3.65
CA THR A 326 0.57 20.70 3.41
C THR A 326 1.19 20.06 4.66
N ARG A 327 1.07 20.71 5.83
CA ARG A 327 1.48 20.10 7.11
C ARG A 327 0.76 18.77 7.37
N GLY A 328 -0.55 18.75 7.19
CA GLY A 328 -1.37 17.56 7.43
C GLY A 328 -0.96 16.38 6.54
N ALA A 329 -0.57 16.65 5.30
CA ALA A 329 -0.11 15.68 4.31
C ALA A 329 1.23 15.07 4.72
N VAL A 330 2.24 15.92 5.00
CA VAL A 330 3.57 15.50 5.45
C VAL A 330 3.46 14.67 6.73
N ARG A 331 2.68 15.14 7.71
CA ARG A 331 2.47 14.41 8.96
C ARG A 331 1.76 13.08 8.73
N ARG A 332 0.78 13.03 7.83
CA ARG A 332 0.08 11.78 7.52
C ARG A 332 1.03 10.78 6.87
N ALA A 333 1.79 11.19 5.87
CA ALA A 333 2.78 10.36 5.19
C ALA A 333 3.79 9.77 6.19
N TRP A 334 4.37 10.59 7.08
CA TRP A 334 5.28 10.13 8.14
C TRP A 334 4.71 9.04 9.03
N LEU A 335 3.42 9.12 9.35
CA LEU A 335 2.80 8.20 10.29
C LEU A 335 2.25 6.95 9.62
N GLU A 336 1.69 7.10 8.44
CA GLU A 336 0.84 6.09 7.83
C GLU A 336 1.51 5.38 6.65
N TRP A 337 2.51 5.98 6.00
CA TRP A 337 3.08 5.50 4.75
C TRP A 337 4.60 5.27 4.86
N PRO A 338 5.06 4.26 5.62
CA PRO A 338 6.48 3.92 5.74
C PRO A 338 7.10 3.40 4.42
N TRP A 339 6.26 3.09 3.43
CA TRP A 339 6.65 2.76 2.06
C TRP A 339 6.87 3.99 1.17
N LEU A 340 6.54 5.20 1.65
CA LEU A 340 6.78 6.44 0.92
C LEU A 340 8.21 6.93 1.17
N GLY A 341 8.95 7.20 0.09
CA GLY A 341 10.19 7.96 0.13
C GLY A 341 9.91 9.45 -0.07
N VAL A 342 10.70 10.14 -0.89
CA VAL A 342 10.67 11.61 -1.02
C VAL A 342 9.29 12.15 -1.44
N MET A 343 8.90 13.27 -0.84
CA MET A 343 7.75 14.09 -1.21
C MET A 343 8.19 15.45 -1.71
N VAL A 344 7.92 15.72 -2.99
CA VAL A 344 8.33 16.93 -3.69
C VAL A 344 7.15 17.90 -3.84
N LEU A 345 7.23 19.06 -3.19
CA LEU A 345 6.21 20.11 -3.31
C LEU A 345 6.20 20.70 -4.72
N GLU A 346 5.00 21.11 -5.14
CA GLU A 346 4.69 21.39 -6.54
C GLU A 346 5.56 22.42 -7.23
N HIS A 347 5.87 23.59 -6.63
CA HIS A 347 6.78 24.56 -7.23
C HIS A 347 7.38 25.50 -6.18
N PHE A 348 8.70 25.70 -6.22
CA PHE A 348 9.33 26.80 -5.49
C PHE A 348 8.89 28.15 -6.06
N GLN A 349 9.20 28.38 -7.34
CA GLN A 349 8.63 29.42 -8.20
C GLN A 349 8.36 28.82 -9.59
N PRO A 350 7.13 28.93 -10.11
CA PRO A 350 6.79 28.43 -11.44
C PRO A 350 7.41 29.29 -12.55
N PRO A 351 7.93 28.69 -13.65
CA PRO A 351 8.45 29.42 -14.81
C PRO A 351 7.32 29.84 -15.77
N TYR A 352 6.15 30.25 -15.24
CA TYR A 352 4.96 30.56 -16.02
C TYR A 352 4.59 32.05 -15.94
N PRO A 353 3.85 32.58 -16.95
CA PRO A 353 3.33 33.94 -16.92
C PRO A 353 2.57 34.27 -15.61
N PRO A 354 2.55 35.55 -15.18
CA PRO A 354 1.95 35.94 -13.90
C PRO A 354 0.47 35.59 -13.70
N ASP A 355 -0.27 35.37 -14.79
CA ASP A 355 -1.70 35.03 -14.86
C ASP A 355 -1.96 33.52 -15.01
N ASP A 356 -0.93 32.70 -14.89
CA ASP A 356 -1.03 31.24 -14.95
C ASP A 356 -1.37 30.62 -13.58
N PRO A 357 -2.34 29.68 -13.50
CA PRO A 357 -2.78 29.07 -12.25
C PRO A 357 -1.69 28.30 -11.50
N HIS A 358 -0.56 27.92 -12.12
CA HIS A 358 0.57 27.30 -11.42
C HIS A 358 1.12 28.19 -10.31
N TRP A 359 0.97 29.52 -10.41
CA TRP A 359 1.32 30.44 -9.31
C TRP A 359 0.59 30.10 -8.02
N GLY A 360 -0.60 29.51 -8.08
CA GLY A 360 -1.31 29.05 -6.88
C GLY A 360 -0.53 28.04 -6.03
N PHE A 361 0.46 27.33 -6.61
CA PHE A 361 1.33 26.39 -5.90
C PHE A 361 2.66 26.96 -5.41
N ALA A 362 3.08 28.12 -5.91
CA ALA A 362 4.40 28.68 -5.61
C ALA A 362 4.65 28.76 -4.10
N LEU A 363 5.88 28.53 -3.65
CA LEU A 363 6.28 28.74 -2.26
C LEU A 363 6.72 30.19 -2.00
N ILE A 364 7.33 30.79 -3.02
CA ILE A 364 7.76 32.18 -3.04
C ILE A 364 6.96 32.91 -4.12
N TRP A 365 6.44 34.09 -3.83
CA TRP A 365 5.71 34.89 -4.81
C TRP A 365 6.62 35.56 -5.83
N GLN A 366 6.03 36.17 -6.86
CA GLN A 366 6.75 36.87 -7.93
C GLN A 366 7.65 37.99 -7.42
N ASP A 367 7.27 38.62 -6.30
CA ASP A 367 8.01 39.69 -5.63
C ASP A 367 9.11 39.18 -4.68
N GLY A 368 9.35 37.85 -4.65
CA GLY A 368 10.31 37.22 -3.76
C GLY A 368 9.82 36.99 -2.33
N GLN A 369 8.57 37.34 -2.01
CA GLN A 369 8.04 37.16 -0.65
C GLN A 369 7.68 35.69 -0.36
N PRO A 370 8.14 35.12 0.76
CA PRO A 370 7.73 33.78 1.16
C PRO A 370 6.26 33.72 1.58
N ARG A 371 5.53 32.75 1.03
CA ARG A 371 4.12 32.52 1.34
C ARG A 371 3.92 31.76 2.66
N PRO A 372 2.70 31.72 3.21
CA PRO A 372 2.39 30.94 4.41
C PRO A 372 2.80 29.46 4.33
N VAL A 373 2.67 28.83 3.15
CA VAL A 373 3.06 27.43 2.94
C VAL A 373 4.57 27.21 3.09
N TYR A 374 5.42 28.12 2.56
CA TYR A 374 6.88 28.05 2.75
C TYR A 374 7.25 28.08 4.23
N ARG A 375 6.69 29.05 4.97
CA ARG A 375 6.96 29.20 6.41
C ARG A 375 6.49 27.99 7.21
N GLU A 376 5.40 27.35 6.81
CA GLU A 376 4.92 26.14 7.48
C GLU A 376 5.85 24.95 7.23
N VAL A 377 6.37 24.79 6.01
CA VAL A 377 7.37 23.76 5.70
C VAL A 377 8.66 24.01 6.49
N GLN A 378 9.11 25.27 6.57
CA GLN A 378 10.26 25.66 7.38
C GLN A 378 10.09 25.33 8.86
N ARG A 379 8.87 25.48 9.42
CA ARG A 379 8.59 25.06 10.82
C ARG A 379 8.63 23.54 10.99
N LEU A 380 8.21 22.78 9.98
CA LEU A 380 8.24 21.32 10.01
C LEU A 380 9.68 20.78 9.97
N SER A 381 10.56 21.42 9.20
CA SER A 381 11.97 21.02 9.06
C SER A 381 12.83 21.46 10.24
N SER A 382 12.62 22.67 10.78
CA SER A 382 13.37 23.21 11.93
C SER A 382 13.02 22.58 13.28
N GLY A 383 12.01 21.69 13.35
CA GLY A 383 11.56 21.12 14.61
C GLY A 383 10.74 22.07 15.49
N VAL A 384 10.56 23.34 15.07
CA VAL A 384 9.75 24.35 15.77
C VAL A 384 8.26 23.99 15.73
N ALA A 385 7.85 23.14 14.77
CA ALA A 385 6.59 22.41 14.80
C ALA A 385 6.82 20.95 14.41
N PRO A 386 7.04 20.03 15.38
CA PRO A 386 5.94 19.10 15.64
C PRO A 386 5.84 18.60 17.10
N ALA A 387 4.76 17.86 17.37
CA ALA A 387 4.61 16.95 18.51
C ALA A 387 5.57 15.73 18.49
N ILE A 388 6.61 15.74 17.64
CA ILE A 388 7.61 14.68 17.45
C ILE A 388 9.01 15.34 17.50
N PRO A 389 9.88 15.00 18.47
CA PRO A 389 11.21 15.61 18.55
C PRO A 389 12.08 15.30 17.32
N PRO A 390 12.97 16.22 16.88
CA PRO A 390 13.81 16.03 15.68
C PRO A 390 14.70 14.78 15.72
N ALA A 391 15.20 14.40 16.90
CA ALA A 391 16.04 13.23 17.12
C ALA A 391 15.20 11.98 17.47
N THR A 392 14.23 11.63 16.62
CA THR A 392 13.32 10.50 16.88
C THR A 392 13.09 9.65 15.64
N ASN A 393 13.22 8.33 15.76
CA ASN A 393 12.84 7.39 14.70
C ASN A 393 11.32 7.38 14.51
N ARG A 394 10.88 7.64 13.28
CA ARG A 394 9.46 7.70 12.90
C ARG A 394 8.96 6.32 12.47
N PRO A 395 7.64 6.12 12.30
CA PRO A 395 7.12 4.87 11.74
C PRO A 395 7.81 4.50 10.42
N GLY A 396 8.29 3.26 10.33
CA GLY A 396 9.20 2.81 9.27
C GLY A 396 10.36 1.97 9.80
N PHE A 397 11.14 1.43 8.87
CA PHE A 397 12.40 0.75 9.17
C PHE A 397 13.56 1.73 9.17
N HIS A 398 14.50 1.55 10.12
CA HIS A 398 15.71 2.36 10.26
C HIS A 398 16.92 1.43 10.41
N HIS A 399 17.95 1.68 9.60
CA HIS A 399 19.18 0.87 9.64
C HIS A 399 20.02 1.21 10.87
N ALA A 400 20.64 0.22 11.52
CA ALA A 400 21.37 0.45 12.78
C ALA A 400 22.50 1.50 12.66
N ALA A 401 23.19 1.54 11.51
CA ALA A 401 24.30 2.48 11.29
C ALA A 401 23.86 3.90 10.86
N ARG A 402 22.59 4.10 10.50
CA ARG A 402 22.09 5.38 9.90
C ARG A 402 20.92 5.98 10.67
N GLY A 403 20.13 5.13 11.33
CA GLY A 403 19.01 5.53 12.16
C GLY A 403 19.45 6.30 13.39
N ILE A 404 18.48 6.97 14.01
CA ILE A 404 18.74 7.84 15.16
C ILE A 404 18.85 6.99 16.42
N ALA A 405 20.05 6.70 16.90
CA ALA A 405 20.26 6.00 18.15
C ALA A 405 21.51 6.47 18.86
N HIS A 406 21.56 6.30 20.18
CA HIS A 406 22.75 6.53 20.98
C HIS A 406 23.34 5.18 21.41
N TYR A 407 24.61 4.96 21.08
CA TYR A 407 25.34 3.75 21.38
C TYR A 407 26.30 4.00 22.53
N GLU A 408 26.23 3.15 23.56
CA GLU A 408 27.13 3.12 24.71
C GLU A 408 27.97 1.83 24.67
N GLY A 409 29.25 1.96 25.00
CA GLY A 409 30.25 0.88 24.86
C GLY A 409 30.83 0.79 23.45
N GLU A 410 31.56 -0.30 23.19
CA GLU A 410 32.27 -0.51 21.93
C GLU A 410 31.36 -1.20 20.90
N TRP A 411 30.96 -0.45 19.86
CA TRP A 411 30.15 -0.93 18.73
C TRP A 411 30.91 -0.79 17.41
N ARG A 412 30.67 -1.73 16.49
CA ARG A 412 31.17 -1.66 15.11
C ARG A 412 29.99 -1.51 14.15
N PHE A 413 30.21 -0.79 13.05
CA PHE A 413 29.18 -0.49 12.06
C PHE A 413 29.63 -0.91 10.66
N SER A 414 28.69 -1.44 9.87
CA SER A 414 28.84 -1.71 8.45
C SER A 414 27.47 -1.72 7.77
N GLU A 415 27.43 -1.97 6.46
CA GLU A 415 26.19 -2.22 5.71
C GLU A 415 25.41 -3.45 6.23
N LEU A 416 26.03 -4.32 7.04
CA LEU A 416 25.36 -5.46 7.67
C LEU A 416 24.59 -5.10 8.96
N GLY A 417 24.80 -3.90 9.49
CA GLY A 417 24.23 -3.40 10.74
C GLY A 417 25.29 -3.01 11.78
N ALA A 418 24.90 -3.11 13.05
CA ALA A 418 25.73 -2.88 14.21
C ALA A 418 26.13 -4.21 14.88
N ASP A 419 27.38 -4.30 15.32
CA ASP A 419 27.95 -5.46 16.00
C ASP A 419 28.55 -5.06 17.34
N VAL A 420 28.39 -5.92 18.34
CA VAL A 420 28.97 -5.75 19.67
C VAL A 420 30.35 -6.36 19.75
N THR A 421 31.21 -5.82 20.59
CA THR A 421 32.53 -6.42 20.83
C THR A 421 32.47 -7.50 21.92
N ARG A 422 33.63 -8.05 22.31
CA ARG A 422 33.73 -9.05 23.39
C ARG A 422 33.64 -8.42 24.78
N GLU A 423 33.61 -7.10 24.86
CA GLU A 423 33.42 -6.41 26.12
C GLU A 423 32.01 -6.63 26.65
N ARG A 424 31.73 -6.18 27.87
CA ARG A 424 30.40 -6.29 28.46
C ARG A 424 29.89 -4.89 28.74
N GLY A 425 28.64 -4.64 28.36
CA GLY A 425 27.93 -3.43 28.74
C GLY A 425 27.42 -2.63 27.56
N GLU A 426 27.50 -3.16 26.35
CA GLU A 426 27.01 -2.54 25.12
C GLU A 426 25.49 -2.33 25.21
N VAL A 427 25.12 -1.06 25.13
CA VAL A 427 23.73 -0.61 25.18
C VAL A 427 23.48 0.29 23.97
N VAL A 428 22.30 0.15 23.37
CA VAL A 428 21.79 1.12 22.41
C VAL A 428 20.46 1.68 22.89
N LEU A 429 20.37 3.01 22.86
CA LEU A 429 19.20 3.80 23.22
C LEU A 429 18.55 4.30 21.93
N ILE A 430 17.32 3.88 21.68
CA ILE A 430 16.61 4.10 20.43
C ILE A 430 15.36 4.94 20.73
N PRO A 431 15.42 6.28 20.55
CA PRO A 431 14.26 7.14 20.67
C PRO A 431 13.34 6.93 19.46
N PHE A 432 12.05 6.65 19.68
CA PHE A 432 11.09 6.46 18.59
C PHE A 432 9.74 7.11 18.87
N TRP A 433 8.99 7.37 17.80
CA TRP A 433 7.63 7.88 17.87
C TRP A 433 6.70 6.90 17.15
N GLY A 434 5.78 6.27 17.86
CA GLY A 434 4.93 5.24 17.28
C GLY A 434 4.03 4.56 18.31
N THR A 435 3.45 3.42 17.92
CA THR A 435 2.64 2.57 18.80
C THR A 435 3.23 1.18 19.00
N ASP A 436 4.18 0.80 18.14
CA ASP A 436 4.77 -0.53 18.09
C ASP A 436 6.26 -0.40 17.77
N PHE A 437 7.04 -1.32 18.30
CA PHE A 437 8.49 -1.35 18.13
C PHE A 437 8.96 -2.78 17.93
N GLY A 438 9.89 -2.98 17.01
CA GLY A 438 10.58 -4.25 16.83
C GLY A 438 12.02 -4.08 16.43
N LEU A 439 12.80 -5.13 16.68
CA LEU A 439 14.20 -5.18 16.31
C LEU A 439 14.36 -6.07 15.08
N ARG A 440 15.04 -5.57 14.06
CA ARG A 440 15.48 -6.39 12.94
C ARG A 440 16.84 -6.96 13.28
N VAL A 441 16.87 -8.27 13.47
CA VAL A 441 18.05 -8.96 13.98
C VAL A 441 18.51 -10.04 13.02
N ARG A 442 19.82 -10.22 12.95
CA ARG A 442 20.38 -11.45 12.39
C ARG A 442 20.32 -12.48 13.50
N ARG A 443 19.82 -13.68 13.20
CA ARG A 443 19.78 -14.85 14.08
C ARG A 443 20.48 -16.01 13.41
N GLY A 444 21.07 -16.92 14.17
CA GLY A 444 21.83 -18.04 13.63
C GLY A 444 22.17 -19.08 14.68
N ASP A 445 23.16 -19.93 14.38
CA ASP A 445 23.67 -20.95 15.32
C ASP A 445 24.66 -20.36 16.33
N TYR A 446 24.20 -19.39 17.12
CA TYR A 446 24.97 -18.80 18.21
C TYR A 446 24.09 -18.40 19.37
N ARG A 447 24.67 -18.38 20.56
CA ARG A 447 23.97 -18.04 21.81
C ARG A 447 24.22 -16.58 22.19
N ALA A 448 23.23 -15.74 21.92
CA ALA A 448 23.22 -14.34 22.31
C ALA A 448 21.80 -13.87 22.62
N TYR A 449 21.69 -12.80 23.41
CA TYR A 449 20.42 -12.25 23.88
C TYR A 449 20.44 -10.73 23.82
N TYR A 450 19.26 -10.15 23.58
CA TYR A 450 19.00 -8.74 23.80
C TYR A 450 18.01 -8.56 24.93
N TYR A 451 18.42 -7.83 25.97
CA TYR A 451 17.52 -7.41 27.05
C TYR A 451 16.94 -6.05 26.69
N VAL A 452 15.61 -5.95 26.64
CA VAL A 452 14.94 -4.77 26.10
C VAL A 452 13.93 -4.20 27.08
N THR A 453 14.04 -2.90 27.33
CA THR A 453 13.02 -2.12 28.00
C THR A 453 12.47 -1.03 27.09
N VAL A 454 11.22 -0.65 27.29
CA VAL A 454 10.58 0.50 26.65
C VAL A 454 10.03 1.38 27.76
N ASP A 455 10.45 2.64 27.79
CA ASP A 455 10.12 3.61 28.84
C ASP A 455 10.41 3.09 30.26
N GLY A 456 11.54 2.40 30.42
CA GLY A 456 11.99 1.82 31.68
C GLY A 456 11.22 0.58 32.15
N ARG A 457 10.26 0.09 31.36
CA ARG A 457 9.50 -1.14 31.66
C ARG A 457 9.95 -2.30 30.76
N PRO A 458 9.93 -3.56 31.23
CA PRO A 458 10.17 -4.70 30.37
C PRO A 458 9.26 -4.67 29.13
N ALA A 459 9.84 -4.93 27.94
CA ALA A 459 9.12 -4.91 26.69
C ALA A 459 7.96 -5.93 26.68
N ASN A 460 6.75 -5.48 26.30
CA ASN A 460 5.51 -6.21 26.57
C ASN A 460 5.19 -7.36 25.60
N ARG A 461 5.96 -7.57 24.52
CA ARG A 461 5.83 -8.76 23.66
C ARG A 461 6.89 -9.84 23.92
N LEU A 462 7.95 -9.52 24.64
CA LEU A 462 9.06 -10.44 24.83
C LEU A 462 8.82 -11.33 26.06
N PRO A 463 9.34 -12.57 26.08
CA PRO A 463 9.41 -13.36 27.30
C PRO A 463 10.29 -12.67 28.35
N THR A 464 10.03 -12.95 29.62
CA THR A 464 10.73 -12.34 30.76
C THR A 464 11.47 -13.37 31.58
N ASP A 465 12.66 -13.04 32.06
CA ASP A 465 13.40 -13.77 33.11
C ASP A 465 13.65 -12.84 34.32
N GLU A 466 14.51 -13.26 35.25
CA GLU A 466 14.92 -12.47 36.44
C GLU A 466 15.63 -11.16 36.09
N ARG A 467 16.19 -11.05 34.89
CA ARG A 467 16.93 -9.88 34.38
C ARG A 467 16.05 -8.96 33.54
N GLY A 468 14.88 -9.43 33.09
CA GLY A 468 13.86 -8.63 32.42
C GLY A 468 13.36 -9.28 31.13
N ALA A 469 12.78 -8.46 30.25
CA ALA A 469 12.32 -8.90 28.94
C ALA A 469 13.51 -9.15 28.00
N TYR A 470 13.56 -10.32 27.36
CA TYR A 470 14.68 -10.72 26.52
C TYR A 470 14.26 -11.29 25.16
N LEU A 471 15.11 -11.05 24.15
CA LEU A 471 15.01 -11.57 22.80
C LEU A 471 16.16 -12.55 22.56
N VAL A 472 15.84 -13.77 22.11
CA VAL A 472 16.82 -14.82 21.81
C VAL A 472 17.33 -14.69 20.38
N LEU A 473 18.65 -14.55 20.21
CA LEU A 473 19.27 -14.42 18.88
C LEU A 473 19.64 -15.77 18.24
N THR A 474 19.57 -16.87 18.98
CA THR A 474 19.66 -18.20 18.39
C THR A 474 18.42 -18.49 17.54
N SER A 475 18.59 -18.90 16.29
CA SER A 475 17.46 -19.32 15.44
C SER A 475 16.97 -20.73 15.82
N ALA A 476 15.68 -20.98 15.64
CA ALA A 476 15.05 -22.24 16.07
C ALA A 476 15.59 -23.48 15.32
N ASP A 477 15.96 -23.30 14.06
CA ASP A 477 16.51 -24.29 13.14
C ASP A 477 18.03 -24.18 12.98
N ARG A 478 18.68 -23.28 13.74
CA ARG A 478 20.12 -22.96 13.66
C ARG A 478 20.58 -22.45 12.29
N GLN A 479 19.67 -22.00 11.43
CA GLN A 479 20.03 -21.35 10.17
C GLN A 479 20.19 -19.84 10.35
N TYR A 480 21.08 -19.25 9.57
CA TYR A 480 21.26 -17.80 9.55
C TYR A 480 20.09 -17.14 8.81
N ARG A 481 19.38 -16.24 9.49
CA ARG A 481 18.32 -15.43 8.87
C ARG A 481 18.26 -14.03 9.48
N VAL A 482 17.79 -13.07 8.69
CA VAL A 482 17.45 -11.73 9.16
C VAL A 482 15.93 -11.65 9.28
N GLU A 483 15.43 -11.30 10.45
CA GLU A 483 13.99 -11.18 10.69
C GLU A 483 13.67 -10.02 11.65
N THR A 484 12.49 -9.44 11.47
CA THR A 484 11.97 -8.40 12.36
C THR A 484 11.17 -9.07 13.49
N ILE A 485 11.62 -8.89 14.73
CA ILE A 485 10.96 -9.42 15.92
C ILE A 485 10.24 -8.29 16.64
N GLY A 486 8.93 -8.47 16.87
CA GLY A 486 8.13 -7.53 17.65
C GLY A 486 8.55 -7.50 19.12
N VAL A 487 8.95 -6.32 19.58
CA VAL A 487 9.44 -6.08 20.96
C VAL A 487 8.35 -5.47 21.81
N ALA A 488 7.66 -4.46 21.30
CA ALA A 488 6.55 -3.81 21.98
C ALA A 488 5.37 -3.53 21.04
N THR A 489 4.15 -3.56 21.57
CA THR A 489 2.90 -3.29 20.84
C THR A 489 1.90 -2.59 21.75
N ASP A 490 0.86 -1.99 21.16
CA ASP A 490 -0.21 -1.29 21.90
C ASP A 490 0.31 -0.17 22.84
N LEU A 491 1.43 0.46 22.48
CA LEU A 491 1.95 1.63 23.19
C LEU A 491 1.03 2.85 22.95
N SER A 492 1.06 3.82 23.86
CA SER A 492 0.34 5.08 23.68
C SER A 492 0.96 5.89 22.54
N PRO A 493 0.21 6.37 21.54
CA PRO A 493 0.74 7.24 20.49
C PRO A 493 1.61 8.38 21.02
N GLY A 494 2.92 8.33 20.77
CA GLY A 494 3.83 9.32 21.32
C GLY A 494 5.30 8.93 21.19
N PHE A 495 6.13 9.72 21.88
CA PHE A 495 7.55 9.45 22.04
C PHE A 495 7.77 8.33 23.06
N HIS A 496 8.73 7.47 22.74
CA HIS A 496 9.17 6.35 23.56
C HIS A 496 10.68 6.20 23.47
N LEU A 497 11.28 5.58 24.49
CA LEU A 497 12.69 5.21 24.48
C LEU A 497 12.83 3.70 24.66
N ALA A 498 13.32 3.02 23.62
CA ALA A 498 13.75 1.63 23.73
C ALA A 498 15.22 1.57 24.16
N VAL A 499 15.51 0.78 25.19
CA VAL A 499 16.89 0.51 25.64
C VAL A 499 17.18 -0.96 25.41
N VAL A 500 18.16 -1.23 24.56
CA VAL A 500 18.56 -2.59 24.18
C VAL A 500 19.96 -2.84 24.74
N ARG A 501 20.07 -3.78 25.67
CA ARG A 501 21.33 -4.23 26.24
C ARG A 501 21.73 -5.56 25.61
N ALA A 502 22.93 -5.60 25.04
CA ALA A 502 23.44 -6.79 24.41
C ALA A 502 24.12 -7.75 25.40
N GLU A 503 23.89 -9.04 25.20
CA GLU A 503 24.61 -10.12 25.87
C GLU A 503 25.12 -11.11 24.82
N ARG A 504 26.45 -11.07 24.59
CA ARG A 504 27.14 -11.85 23.53
C ARG A 504 26.70 -11.44 22.12
N GLY A 505 27.05 -12.24 21.11
CA GLY A 505 26.69 -11.99 19.72
C GLY A 505 27.77 -11.29 18.90
N TRP A 506 28.97 -11.11 19.46
CA TRP A 506 30.10 -10.50 18.76
C TRP A 506 30.46 -11.26 17.47
N GLY A 507 30.84 -10.51 16.43
CA GLY A 507 31.19 -11.03 15.12
C GLY A 507 30.00 -11.57 14.32
N GLN A 508 28.76 -11.36 14.78
CA GLN A 508 27.55 -11.83 14.09
C GLN A 508 26.78 -10.70 13.43
N TRP A 509 27.15 -9.43 13.66
CA TRP A 509 26.44 -8.26 13.17
C TRP A 509 24.95 -8.30 13.58
N SER A 510 24.67 -8.71 14.81
CA SER A 510 23.35 -9.21 15.16
C SER A 510 22.22 -8.17 15.15
N LEU A 511 22.53 -6.87 15.23
CA LEU A 511 21.55 -5.79 15.13
C LEU A 511 21.59 -5.16 13.73
N VAL A 512 20.63 -5.52 12.87
CA VAL A 512 20.53 -4.94 11.52
C VAL A 512 19.86 -3.57 11.58
N GLY A 513 18.87 -3.41 12.45
CA GLY A 513 18.14 -2.16 12.62
C GLY A 513 16.90 -2.34 13.48
N TRP A 514 15.94 -1.44 13.34
CA TRP A 514 14.67 -1.50 14.06
C TRP A 514 13.52 -1.02 13.19
N SER A 515 12.32 -1.42 13.57
CA SER A 515 11.08 -1.08 12.90
C SER A 515 10.11 -0.45 13.89
N VAL A 516 9.51 0.66 13.49
CA VAL A 516 8.53 1.41 14.27
C VAL A 516 7.19 1.31 13.56
N GLY A 517 6.16 0.82 14.25
CA GLY A 517 4.81 0.69 13.71
C GLY A 517 3.88 1.81 14.18
N TRP A 518 2.80 2.01 13.42
CA TRP A 518 1.74 2.96 13.73
C TRP A 518 0.36 2.35 13.48
N HIS A 519 -0.41 2.16 14.55
CA HIS A 519 -1.77 1.66 14.48
C HIS A 519 -2.78 2.71 14.95
N ARG A 520 -3.64 3.15 14.03
CA ARG A 520 -4.65 4.18 14.32
C ARG A 520 -5.86 3.59 15.05
N GLY A 521 -5.89 3.73 16.37
CA GLY A 521 -7.09 3.48 17.17
C GLY A 521 -7.55 2.02 17.18
N GLU A 522 -6.65 1.08 16.89
CA GLU A 522 -6.95 -0.34 16.78
C GLU A 522 -7.50 -0.92 18.08
N ARG A 523 -6.97 -0.49 19.24
CA ARG A 523 -7.51 -0.88 20.55
C ARG A 523 -9.00 -0.51 20.70
N ARG A 524 -9.39 0.72 20.32
CA ARG A 524 -10.79 1.17 20.39
C ARG A 524 -11.66 0.43 19.39
N TYR A 525 -11.14 0.15 18.20
CA TYR A 525 -11.82 -0.67 17.20
C TYR A 525 -12.09 -2.09 17.73
N ARG A 526 -11.07 -2.77 18.25
CA ARG A 526 -11.18 -4.10 18.87
C ARG A 526 -12.18 -4.12 20.03
N GLN A 527 -12.14 -3.13 20.92
CA GLN A 527 -13.09 -2.99 22.02
C GLN A 527 -14.54 -2.82 21.54
N LYS A 528 -14.79 -1.96 20.55
CA LYS A 528 -16.13 -1.79 19.97
C LYS A 528 -16.62 -3.07 19.31
N LEU A 529 -15.75 -3.77 18.57
CA LEU A 529 -16.09 -5.02 17.91
C LEU A 529 -16.40 -6.14 18.92
N GLN A 530 -15.60 -6.25 19.99
CA GLN A 530 -15.86 -7.16 21.11
C GLN A 530 -17.19 -6.84 21.79
N GLY A 531 -17.49 -5.55 22.03
CA GLY A 531 -18.77 -5.12 22.60
C GLY A 531 -19.97 -5.51 21.72
N LEU A 532 -19.87 -5.34 20.41
CA LEU A 532 -20.89 -5.80 19.45
C LEU A 532 -21.02 -7.34 19.45
N GLY A 533 -19.90 -8.06 19.53
CA GLY A 533 -19.88 -9.52 19.63
C GLY A 533 -20.57 -10.04 20.89
N LEU A 534 -20.30 -9.43 22.05
CA LEU A 534 -20.97 -9.75 23.31
C LEU A 534 -22.47 -9.47 23.24
N LEU A 535 -22.87 -8.34 22.65
CA LEU A 535 -24.28 -8.01 22.44
C LEU A 535 -24.97 -9.02 21.51
N ALA A 536 -24.31 -9.43 20.43
CA ALA A 536 -24.82 -10.48 19.54
C ALA A 536 -25.02 -11.81 20.30
N LEU A 537 -24.06 -12.22 21.13
CA LEU A 537 -24.17 -13.44 21.95
C LEU A 537 -25.35 -13.37 22.92
N LEU A 538 -25.58 -12.21 23.56
CA LEU A 538 -26.74 -12.00 24.44
C LEU A 538 -28.07 -12.08 23.68
N LEU A 539 -28.14 -11.48 22.49
CA LEU A 539 -29.34 -11.52 21.64
C LEU A 539 -29.61 -12.93 21.11
N VAL A 540 -28.58 -13.68 20.69
CA VAL A 540 -28.70 -15.10 20.31
C VAL A 540 -29.15 -15.94 21.50
N GLY A 541 -28.59 -15.71 22.68
CA GLY A 541 -29.00 -16.37 23.92
C GLY A 541 -30.47 -16.10 24.27
N GLY A 542 -30.91 -14.85 24.16
CA GLY A 542 -32.30 -14.44 24.37
C GLY A 542 -33.26 -15.02 23.33
N MET A 543 -32.86 -15.03 22.05
CA MET A 543 -33.60 -15.67 20.97
C MET A 543 -33.74 -17.18 21.21
N GLY A 544 -32.65 -17.86 21.56
CA GLY A 544 -32.64 -19.28 21.90
C GLY A 544 -33.52 -19.60 23.11
N TRP A 545 -33.55 -18.71 24.11
CA TRP A 545 -34.42 -18.83 25.28
C TRP A 545 -35.91 -18.70 24.93
N GLU A 546 -36.28 -17.72 24.11
CA GLU A 546 -37.65 -17.58 23.59
C GLU A 546 -38.04 -18.78 22.73
N LEU A 547 -37.14 -19.25 21.85
CA LEU A 547 -37.36 -20.43 21.03
C LEU A 547 -37.60 -21.67 21.89
N ARG A 548 -36.90 -21.86 23.02
CA ARG A 548 -37.16 -22.99 23.95
C ARG A 548 -38.55 -22.95 24.59
N ARG A 549 -39.12 -21.76 24.77
CA ARG A 549 -40.45 -21.56 25.37
C ARG A 549 -41.58 -21.61 24.35
N TYR A 550 -41.24 -21.60 23.06
CA TYR A 550 -42.22 -21.61 21.98
C TYR A 550 -42.82 -23.03 21.83
N PRO A 551 -44.15 -23.18 21.68
CA PRO A 551 -44.79 -24.48 21.64
C PRO A 551 -44.61 -25.15 20.27
N TRP A 552 -43.42 -25.70 20.01
CA TRP A 552 -43.09 -26.37 18.75
C TRP A 552 -44.06 -27.51 18.37
N ARG A 553 -44.67 -28.13 19.39
CA ARG A 553 -45.65 -29.22 19.23
C ARG A 553 -46.95 -28.77 18.54
N THR A 554 -47.36 -27.51 18.65
CA THR A 554 -48.56 -26.98 17.97
C THR A 554 -48.24 -26.32 16.64
N VAL A 555 -47.05 -25.74 16.50
CA VAL A 555 -46.64 -24.99 15.30
C VAL A 555 -46.23 -25.90 14.15
N GLY A 556 -45.52 -27.00 14.43
CA GLY A 556 -45.11 -27.98 13.41
C GLY A 556 -46.29 -28.52 12.58
N PRO A 557 -47.37 -29.02 13.19
CA PRO A 557 -48.55 -29.50 12.48
C PRO A 557 -49.27 -28.41 11.67
N VAL A 558 -49.30 -27.15 12.15
CA VAL A 558 -49.96 -26.05 11.43
C VAL A 558 -49.14 -25.55 10.25
N LEU A 559 -47.82 -25.44 10.38
CA LEU A 559 -46.93 -25.15 9.24
C LEU A 559 -47.01 -26.25 8.19
N VAL A 560 -47.01 -27.52 8.62
CA VAL A 560 -47.20 -28.66 7.71
C VAL A 560 -48.60 -28.63 7.07
N ALA A 561 -49.66 -28.29 7.81
CA ALA A 561 -51.00 -28.16 7.25
C ALA A 561 -51.13 -26.97 6.29
N ALA A 562 -50.50 -25.83 6.58
CA ALA A 562 -50.46 -24.65 5.71
C ALA A 562 -49.66 -24.93 4.43
N LEU A 563 -48.51 -25.59 4.53
CA LEU A 563 -47.72 -26.05 3.39
C LEU A 563 -48.46 -27.11 2.56
N ARG A 564 -49.26 -27.98 3.19
CA ARG A 564 -50.12 -28.96 2.50
C ARG A 564 -51.32 -28.33 1.81
N ARG A 565 -51.79 -27.15 2.25
CA ARG A 565 -52.86 -26.37 1.59
C ARG A 565 -52.39 -25.64 0.34
N LEU A 566 -51.09 -25.48 0.15
CA LEU A 566 -50.55 -24.95 -1.10
C LEU A 566 -50.68 -26.02 -2.18
N ASP A 567 -51.22 -25.66 -3.33
CA ASP A 567 -51.21 -26.53 -4.51
C ASP A 567 -49.76 -26.84 -4.93
N GLU A 568 -49.56 -27.94 -5.64
CA GLU A 568 -48.24 -28.48 -6.01
C GLU A 568 -47.37 -27.44 -6.72
N GLY A 569 -47.96 -26.64 -7.63
CA GLY A 569 -47.27 -25.54 -8.30
C GLY A 569 -46.82 -24.41 -7.35
N LYS A 570 -47.61 -24.10 -6.31
CA LYS A 570 -47.24 -23.07 -5.31
C LYS A 570 -46.16 -23.57 -4.35
N ARG A 571 -46.17 -24.86 -4.02
CA ARG A 571 -45.07 -25.50 -3.27
C ARG A 571 -43.79 -25.46 -4.07
N LEU A 572 -43.85 -25.81 -5.36
CA LEU A 572 -42.69 -25.80 -6.25
C LEU A 572 -42.14 -24.38 -6.44
N ALA A 573 -43.01 -23.38 -6.59
CA ALA A 573 -42.62 -21.98 -6.64
C ALA A 573 -42.00 -21.48 -5.34
N LEU A 574 -42.56 -21.86 -4.18
CA LEU A 574 -42.00 -21.48 -2.88
C LEU A 574 -40.63 -22.13 -2.65
N THR A 575 -40.48 -23.42 -2.98
CA THR A 575 -39.20 -24.12 -2.92
C THR A 575 -38.19 -23.51 -3.89
N ALA A 576 -38.58 -23.24 -5.14
CA ALA A 576 -37.70 -22.58 -6.11
C ALA A 576 -37.28 -21.19 -5.63
N LEU A 577 -38.19 -20.41 -5.03
CA LEU A 577 -37.89 -19.10 -4.49
C LEU A 577 -36.96 -19.16 -3.27
N THR A 578 -37.21 -20.05 -2.31
CA THR A 578 -36.34 -20.20 -1.14
C THR A 578 -34.98 -20.74 -1.52
N THR A 579 -34.91 -21.69 -2.45
CA THR A 579 -33.67 -22.17 -3.05
C THR A 579 -32.95 -21.03 -3.78
N ALA A 580 -33.64 -20.24 -4.60
CA ALA A 580 -33.04 -19.09 -5.30
C ALA A 580 -32.53 -18.01 -4.35
N LEU A 581 -33.26 -17.71 -3.27
CA LEU A 581 -32.82 -16.76 -2.23
C LEU A 581 -31.59 -17.28 -1.47
N LEU A 582 -31.55 -18.59 -1.19
CA LEU A 582 -30.40 -19.22 -0.53
C LEU A 582 -29.17 -19.23 -1.46
N TRP A 583 -29.37 -19.49 -2.76
CA TRP A 583 -28.34 -19.39 -3.79
C TRP A 583 -27.88 -17.95 -4.04
N ALA A 584 -28.78 -16.97 -4.02
CA ALA A 584 -28.42 -15.55 -4.12
C ALA A 584 -27.64 -15.08 -2.88
N GLY A 585 -28.05 -15.51 -1.69
CA GLY A 585 -27.31 -15.31 -0.44
C GLY A 585 -25.90 -15.89 -0.51
N ALA A 586 -25.77 -17.16 -0.89
CA ALA A 586 -24.49 -17.82 -1.11
C ALA A 586 -23.64 -17.14 -2.21
N TRP A 587 -24.26 -16.70 -3.31
CA TRP A 587 -23.56 -16.00 -4.40
C TRP A 587 -23.06 -14.62 -3.98
N SER A 588 -23.85 -13.86 -3.21
CA SER A 588 -23.44 -12.54 -2.70
C SER A 588 -22.31 -12.60 -1.67
N SER A 589 -22.17 -13.71 -0.93
CA SER A 589 -21.05 -13.91 -0.01
C SER A 589 -19.83 -14.54 -0.69
N TRP A 590 -20.00 -15.38 -1.73
CA TRP A 590 -18.92 -16.21 -2.27
C TRP A 590 -18.65 -16.08 -3.77
N GLY A 591 -19.57 -15.50 -4.55
CA GLY A 591 -19.42 -15.29 -5.99
C GLY A 591 -18.21 -14.42 -6.33
N GLN A 592 -17.84 -13.49 -5.44
CA GLN A 592 -16.61 -12.70 -5.59
C GLN A 592 -15.33 -13.50 -5.34
N VAL A 593 -15.37 -14.56 -4.51
CA VAL A 593 -14.22 -15.44 -4.24
C VAL A 593 -14.00 -16.41 -5.41
N ALA A 594 -15.08 -16.90 -6.03
CA ALA A 594 -15.01 -17.77 -7.20
C ALA A 594 -14.56 -17.03 -8.47
N LEU A 595 -14.98 -15.77 -8.65
CA LEU A 595 -14.55 -14.91 -9.76
C LEU A 595 -13.12 -14.37 -9.61
N ALA A 596 -12.56 -14.41 -8.39
CA ALA A 596 -11.19 -14.01 -8.09
C ALA A 596 -10.16 -15.15 -8.21
N ALA A 597 -10.57 -16.37 -8.57
CA ALA A 597 -9.65 -17.47 -8.82
C ALA A 597 -8.96 -17.28 -10.19
N PRO A 598 -7.63 -17.44 -10.30
CA PRO A 598 -6.90 -17.19 -11.53
C PRO A 598 -7.43 -18.07 -12.68
N ALA A 599 -7.70 -17.42 -13.81
CA ALA A 599 -8.18 -18.05 -15.03
C ALA A 599 -7.10 -19.00 -15.58
N GLY A 600 -7.25 -20.30 -15.31
CA GLY A 600 -6.38 -21.32 -15.90
C GLY A 600 -6.41 -22.67 -15.18
N SER A 601 -6.33 -22.70 -13.84
CA SER A 601 -6.19 -23.96 -13.08
C SER A 601 -7.44 -24.42 -12.31
N GLY A 602 -8.43 -23.55 -12.12
CA GLY A 602 -9.64 -23.85 -11.34
C GLY A 602 -10.72 -24.64 -12.11
N LEU A 603 -10.82 -24.44 -13.42
CA LEU A 603 -11.88 -25.03 -14.26
C LEU A 603 -11.79 -26.56 -14.35
N ALA A 604 -10.59 -27.12 -14.49
CA ALA A 604 -10.40 -28.57 -14.57
C ALA A 604 -10.74 -29.27 -13.24
N GLY A 605 -10.39 -28.67 -12.10
CA GLY A 605 -10.75 -29.18 -10.77
C GLY A 605 -12.26 -29.12 -10.51
N LEU A 606 -12.92 -28.03 -10.92
CA LEU A 606 -14.37 -27.89 -10.83
C LEU A 606 -15.11 -28.86 -11.76
N LEU A 607 -14.66 -29.01 -13.01
CA LEU A 607 -15.20 -29.99 -13.96
C LEU A 607 -15.02 -31.43 -13.46
N GLY A 608 -13.83 -31.77 -12.95
CA GLY A 608 -13.55 -33.07 -12.35
C GLY A 608 -14.44 -33.37 -11.14
N MET A 609 -14.69 -32.36 -10.29
CA MET A 609 -15.61 -32.47 -9.16
C MET A 609 -17.06 -32.66 -9.61
N VAL A 610 -17.53 -31.92 -10.61
CA VAL A 610 -18.89 -32.05 -11.16
C VAL A 610 -19.10 -33.43 -11.80
N VAL A 611 -18.14 -33.92 -12.58
CA VAL A 611 -18.21 -35.24 -13.22
C VAL A 611 -18.21 -36.35 -12.19
N ALA A 612 -17.34 -36.27 -11.18
CA ALA A 612 -17.29 -37.27 -10.11
C ALA A 612 -18.57 -37.25 -9.26
N LEU A 613 -19.11 -36.06 -8.99
CA LEU A 613 -20.38 -35.90 -8.30
C LEU A 613 -21.55 -36.47 -9.11
N ALA A 614 -21.63 -36.17 -10.40
CA ALA A 614 -22.66 -36.71 -11.29
C ALA A 614 -22.55 -38.23 -11.40
N THR A 615 -21.33 -38.77 -11.51
CA THR A 615 -21.08 -40.21 -11.55
C THR A 615 -21.51 -40.88 -10.24
N TYR A 616 -21.21 -40.26 -9.10
CA TYR A 616 -21.67 -40.74 -7.80
C TYR A 616 -23.19 -40.63 -7.64
N GLN A 617 -23.88 -39.63 -8.19
CA GLN A 617 -25.32 -39.51 -7.98
C GLN A 617 -26.15 -40.33 -8.98
N LEU A 618 -25.65 -40.54 -10.19
CA LEU A 618 -26.41 -41.12 -11.30
C LEU A 618 -26.03 -42.57 -11.59
N SER A 619 -24.82 -43.03 -11.24
CA SER A 619 -24.37 -44.39 -11.58
C SER A 619 -25.03 -45.44 -10.67
N PRO A 620 -25.78 -46.42 -11.20
CA PRO A 620 -26.35 -47.49 -10.38
C PRO A 620 -25.31 -48.51 -9.90
N ALA A 621 -24.08 -48.49 -10.45
CA ALA A 621 -23.03 -49.45 -10.11
C ALA A 621 -22.25 -49.00 -8.86
N LEU A 622 -22.21 -49.88 -7.85
CA LEU A 622 -21.49 -49.62 -6.60
C LEU A 622 -20.00 -49.33 -6.83
N LEU A 623 -19.34 -50.10 -7.70
CA LEU A 623 -17.91 -49.94 -7.99
C LEU A 623 -17.57 -48.55 -8.56
N LEU A 624 -18.37 -48.06 -9.52
CA LEU A 624 -18.19 -46.73 -10.12
C LEU A 624 -18.43 -45.61 -9.10
N SER A 625 -19.34 -45.84 -8.15
CA SER A 625 -19.66 -44.89 -7.09
C SER A 625 -18.52 -44.78 -6.07
N LEU A 626 -17.90 -45.91 -5.72
CA LEU A 626 -16.73 -45.94 -4.85
C LEU A 626 -15.49 -45.32 -5.52
N LEU A 627 -15.29 -45.55 -6.82
CA LEU A 627 -14.21 -44.91 -7.59
C LEU A 627 -14.39 -43.39 -7.69
N ALA A 628 -15.62 -42.92 -7.93
CA ALA A 628 -15.94 -41.49 -7.91
C ALA A 628 -15.70 -40.87 -6.52
N LEU A 629 -16.03 -41.59 -5.45
CA LEU A 629 -15.77 -41.17 -4.07
C LEU A 629 -14.26 -41.05 -3.78
N ALA A 630 -13.48 -42.03 -4.20
CA ALA A 630 -12.03 -42.04 -4.04
C ALA A 630 -11.37 -40.90 -4.82
N PHE A 631 -11.86 -40.61 -6.03
CA PHE A 631 -11.39 -39.48 -6.82
C PHE A 631 -11.75 -38.13 -6.19
N LEU A 632 -12.97 -37.98 -5.66
CA LEU A 632 -13.36 -36.80 -4.88
C LEU A 632 -12.48 -36.63 -3.64
N ALA A 633 -12.22 -37.71 -2.90
CA ALA A 633 -11.34 -37.70 -1.74
C ALA A 633 -9.93 -37.22 -2.11
N LEU A 634 -9.38 -37.70 -3.24
CA LEU A 634 -8.08 -37.27 -3.75
C LEU A 634 -8.07 -35.79 -4.14
N LEU A 635 -9.09 -35.31 -4.84
CA LEU A 635 -9.20 -33.89 -5.20
C LEU A 635 -9.29 -32.99 -3.97
N ILE A 636 -10.10 -33.37 -2.97
CA ILE A 636 -10.24 -32.64 -1.71
C ILE A 636 -8.95 -32.71 -0.88
N LEU A 637 -8.24 -33.83 -0.90
CA LEU A 637 -6.93 -33.95 -0.24
C LEU A 637 -5.88 -33.05 -0.90
N LEU A 638 -5.91 -32.91 -2.22
CA LEU A 638 -5.00 -32.02 -2.95
C LEU A 638 -5.39 -30.55 -2.80
N ARG A 639 -6.69 -30.26 -2.69
CA ARG A 639 -7.28 -28.92 -2.58
C ARG A 639 -8.50 -28.91 -1.63
N PRO A 640 -8.27 -28.74 -0.31
CA PRO A 640 -9.30 -28.79 0.72
C PRO A 640 -10.44 -27.79 0.52
N GLU A 641 -10.15 -26.67 -0.13
CA GLU A 641 -11.12 -25.66 -0.53
C GLU A 641 -12.25 -26.24 -1.40
N LEU A 642 -11.97 -27.25 -2.24
CA LEU A 642 -12.98 -27.95 -3.06
C LEU A 642 -13.95 -28.75 -2.20
N GLY A 643 -13.48 -29.30 -1.07
CA GLY A 643 -14.32 -30.02 -0.12
C GLY A 643 -15.36 -29.11 0.53
N LEU A 644 -14.94 -27.91 0.91
CA LEU A 644 -15.86 -26.88 1.42
C LEU A 644 -16.86 -26.43 0.37
N TYR A 645 -16.44 -26.26 -0.89
CA TYR A 645 -17.36 -25.94 -2.00
C TYR A 645 -18.38 -27.06 -2.24
N LEU A 646 -17.95 -28.33 -2.15
CA LEU A 646 -18.83 -29.47 -2.35
C LEU A 646 -19.85 -29.65 -1.22
N ILE A 647 -19.44 -29.47 0.04
CA ILE A 647 -20.34 -29.46 1.21
C ILE A 647 -21.40 -28.36 1.03
N ALA A 648 -20.98 -27.16 0.64
CA ALA A 648 -21.86 -26.02 0.45
C ALA A 648 -22.83 -26.23 -0.72
N PHE A 649 -22.35 -26.75 -1.85
CA PHE A 649 -23.17 -27.10 -3.00
C PHE A 649 -24.22 -28.18 -2.67
N ALA A 650 -23.81 -29.20 -1.90
CA ALA A 650 -24.66 -30.33 -1.56
C ALA A 650 -25.65 -30.03 -0.42
N ALA A 651 -25.43 -28.98 0.38
CA ALA A 651 -26.22 -28.64 1.56
C ALA A 651 -27.74 -28.61 1.34
N PRO A 652 -28.27 -28.03 0.22
CA PRO A 652 -29.70 -28.03 -0.05
C PRO A 652 -30.27 -29.42 -0.36
N PHE A 653 -29.40 -30.37 -0.76
CA PHE A 653 -29.76 -31.72 -1.17
C PHE A 653 -29.50 -32.77 -0.07
N TYR A 654 -29.32 -32.35 1.19
CA TYR A 654 -28.99 -33.28 2.29
C TYR A 654 -30.03 -34.40 2.48
N LEU A 655 -31.27 -34.17 2.05
CA LEU A 655 -32.36 -35.16 2.11
C LEU A 655 -32.26 -36.25 1.02
N GLN A 656 -31.44 -36.05 -0.01
CA GLN A 656 -31.16 -37.06 -1.04
C GLN A 656 -29.99 -37.92 -0.57
N SER A 657 -30.28 -38.89 0.29
CA SER A 657 -29.31 -39.87 0.76
C SER A 657 -29.23 -41.06 -0.20
N ARG A 658 -28.03 -41.61 -0.36
CA ARG A 658 -27.79 -42.77 -1.20
C ARG A 658 -27.48 -43.99 -0.33
N PRO A 659 -28.15 -45.14 -0.53
CA PRO A 659 -27.87 -46.35 0.23
C PRO A 659 -26.49 -46.91 -0.15
N MET A 660 -25.65 -47.15 0.85
CA MET A 660 -24.36 -47.82 0.74
C MET A 660 -24.21 -48.84 1.86
N PHE A 661 -23.94 -50.10 1.45
CA PHE A 661 -23.73 -51.28 2.29
C PHE A 661 -24.92 -51.67 3.16
N ASP A 662 -25.34 -50.82 4.12
CA ASP A 662 -26.58 -50.98 4.94
C ASP A 662 -27.10 -49.64 5.51
N LYS A 663 -26.49 -48.50 5.12
CA LYS A 663 -26.84 -47.17 5.62
C LYS A 663 -27.00 -46.19 4.47
N ALA A 664 -27.80 -45.15 4.65
CA ALA A 664 -27.95 -44.10 3.66
C ALA A 664 -27.08 -42.90 4.06
N PHE A 665 -26.22 -42.44 3.16
CA PHE A 665 -25.37 -41.28 3.38
C PHE A 665 -25.72 -40.18 2.38
N SER A 666 -25.91 -38.96 2.88
CA SER A 666 -26.05 -37.78 2.04
C SER A 666 -24.68 -37.33 1.50
N MET A 667 -24.69 -36.65 0.35
CA MET A 667 -23.47 -36.06 -0.21
C MET A 667 -22.82 -35.05 0.76
N VAL A 668 -23.62 -34.36 1.57
CA VAL A 668 -23.14 -33.42 2.59
C VAL A 668 -22.32 -34.12 3.64
N GLU A 669 -22.81 -35.25 4.17
CA GLU A 669 -22.10 -36.03 5.19
C GLU A 669 -20.80 -36.61 4.62
N ILE A 670 -20.85 -37.13 3.40
CA ILE A 670 -19.67 -37.67 2.70
C ILE A 670 -18.63 -36.58 2.46
N ALA A 671 -19.02 -35.45 1.87
CA ALA A 671 -18.10 -34.35 1.60
C ALA A 671 -17.54 -33.77 2.90
N THR A 672 -18.32 -33.73 3.98
CA THR A 672 -17.87 -33.31 5.31
C THR A 672 -16.81 -34.26 5.85
N LEU A 673 -17.04 -35.57 5.79
CA LEU A 673 -16.10 -36.59 6.24
C LEU A 673 -14.79 -36.55 5.43
N LEU A 674 -14.88 -36.43 4.11
CA LEU A 674 -13.71 -36.32 3.23
C LEU A 674 -12.90 -35.05 3.51
N THR A 675 -13.57 -33.91 3.74
CA THR A 675 -12.92 -32.62 4.00
C THR A 675 -12.26 -32.59 5.38
N VAL A 676 -12.93 -33.12 6.41
CA VAL A 676 -12.35 -33.26 7.76
C VAL A 676 -11.16 -34.23 7.73
N GLY A 677 -11.29 -35.35 7.02
CA GLY A 677 -10.19 -36.30 6.83
C GLY A 677 -8.98 -35.68 6.12
N ALA A 678 -9.22 -34.91 5.05
CA ALA A 678 -8.16 -34.17 4.36
C ALA A 678 -7.46 -33.13 5.25
N GLY A 679 -8.23 -32.42 6.09
CA GLY A 679 -7.67 -31.46 7.06
C GLY A 679 -6.78 -32.14 8.10
N LEU A 680 -7.24 -33.25 8.69
CA LEU A 680 -6.46 -34.02 9.67
C LEU A 680 -5.17 -34.61 9.09
N VAL A 681 -5.15 -34.95 7.80
CA VAL A 681 -3.94 -35.46 7.12
C VAL A 681 -2.94 -34.34 6.79
N ARG A 682 -3.40 -33.09 6.64
CA ARG A 682 -2.54 -31.95 6.26
C ARG A 682 -1.96 -31.15 7.43
N GLY A 683 -2.50 -31.27 8.64
CA GLY A 683 -2.00 -30.59 9.85
C GLY A 683 -2.75 -29.29 10.11
#